data_AF-A0A1G8GCD9-F1
#
_entry.id   AF-A0A1G8GCD9-F1
#
_cell.length_a   1.000
_cell.length_b   1.000
_cell.length_c   1.000
_cell.angle_alpha   90.00
_cell.angle_beta   90.00
_cell.angle_gamma   90.00
#
_symmetry.space_group_name_H-M   'P 1'
#
loop_
_entity.id
_entity.type
_entity.pdbx_description
1 polymer ?
#
loop_
_entity_poly.entity_id
_entity_poly.type
_entity_poly.pdbx_seq_one_letter_code
_entity_poly.pdbx_strand_id
1 'polypeptide(L)'
;MKKRKSLLSFVMSVLFILTAVIPHSGQAVSASDSSVTIHRDEYGVPHIYANSIDDMYQAYGYVMAQDRLFQLEMFKRANEGTASAVFGEEYLTHDEKMRRDGYSNEEIQQMIEDMDSFAREVLENFAKGIDTYVQEALEDPEEKLSKEFSKYNMQPERWSGVDVLRLYMASMTVFMDQEQELQNAQFLQELTDEFGEEEGKAIFNDVIWLNDSASPTTSDSEASSGSGTPFGQYTNNNAGEEAGEAVTTARDRFSQTTKELGVPLKVGSNAVVVGSSQSASENPIMFGGPQVGFSAPGFIYEVGLHGPEFDIQGSSFIGYPFIMFGTTEEMSFGATAGYGDVVDIFEETLNPDNPNEYLHNGEWKEFEKQTETFEIKQEDGTIETVQRDYYYSVHGPVIWKDEESGTAYTKSWSFRGTEADSWAAYLNMNWAEDVDEFHEAAKDYTMSLNWFYADNDDNIGYFHTGKIPVRDERIDWRLPTPGTGEYDWKGFRSPEDNPSEINPERGYIANWNNKPAPNWNANERNSRWGVDNRVHKFIDGIEERESLTVKDINDINYEASFANLDEKWFKPFLLNVLSQKTDDPVYEDIHEELKAWNGLKEDKNNDGYYDKPVANLVLDAWVNQLEERILKDDLQDLQEYAGESSSSLLIRILQEEQAALKTEYNWLNGQSVEEIAAESLEEAVTELQEEHGESITDWEMPIETMTFGAESLVGVPHGLGDQEEIISMNRGSENHFVEMTQEGPSGQNVTPPGQIGFINQNGEYSQHYRDQIDLFKSFEYKPMHFYQEDVQEHAVETVELTFDHSTVTDVIEQKTGTVEVPGYIVGNVKNKHTFALEPAFYNNDNLLIADSPFETDPSNMLLVSLKAQDKHAFGLKINPDYVGQKINVAGELHNDKHGFVQLKHPENIHIVE
;
A
#
# COMPACT_ATOMS: atom_id res chain seq x y z
N MET A 1 -25.64 69.45 16.39
CA MET A 1 -25.02 70.65 15.78
C MET A 1 -23.52 70.41 15.71
N LYS A 2 -23.03 69.88 14.58
CA LYS A 2 -22.56 70.57 13.37
C LYS A 2 -21.06 70.89 13.44
N LYS A 3 -20.33 70.26 12.50
CA LYS A 3 -18.97 70.52 12.00
C LYS A 3 -17.80 69.95 12.80
N ARG A 4 -17.46 68.68 12.52
CA ARG A 4 -16.09 68.16 12.29
C ARG A 4 -16.14 66.65 12.01
N LYS A 5 -16.64 66.25 10.83
CA LYS A 5 -16.57 64.86 10.30
C LYS A 5 -16.63 64.85 8.75
N SER A 6 -15.80 65.65 8.06
CA SER A 6 -15.72 65.52 6.59
C SER A 6 -14.34 65.82 5.98
N LEU A 7 -13.25 65.55 6.73
CA LEU A 7 -11.89 65.66 6.17
C LEU A 7 -11.02 64.42 6.38
N LEU A 8 -11.55 63.36 7.00
CA LEU A 8 -10.80 62.11 7.23
C LEU A 8 -11.20 60.97 6.27
N SER A 9 -12.36 61.06 5.59
CA SER A 9 -12.79 60.08 4.58
C SER A 9 -12.38 60.41 3.14
N PHE A 10 -11.62 61.48 2.90
CA PHE A 10 -11.11 61.80 1.54
C PHE A 10 -9.60 61.56 1.39
N VAL A 11 -8.88 61.35 2.50
CA VAL A 11 -7.45 61.00 2.48
C VAL A 11 -7.23 59.48 2.54
N MET A 12 -8.20 58.71 3.04
CA MET A 12 -8.17 57.23 3.03
C MET A 12 -8.62 56.60 1.70
N SER A 13 -9.33 57.33 0.84
CA SER A 13 -9.79 56.81 -0.47
C SER A 13 -8.87 57.13 -1.64
N VAL A 14 -7.79 57.90 -1.40
CA VAL A 14 -6.77 58.23 -2.43
C VAL A 14 -5.42 57.56 -2.11
N LEU A 15 -5.30 56.87 -0.97
CA LEU A 15 -4.16 56.01 -0.63
C LEU A 15 -4.38 54.52 -0.95
N PHE A 16 -5.54 54.17 -1.52
CA PHE A 16 -5.88 52.82 -2.01
C PHE A 16 -5.93 52.71 -3.54
N ILE A 17 -5.47 53.76 -4.26
CA ILE A 17 -5.33 53.75 -5.72
C ILE A 17 -3.96 54.37 -6.04
N LEU A 18 -2.88 53.68 -5.66
CA LEU A 18 -1.50 53.86 -6.13
C LEU A 18 -0.55 52.85 -5.44
N THR A 19 -0.95 51.58 -5.33
CA THR A 19 0.04 50.50 -5.45
C THR A 19 0.26 50.33 -6.93
N ALA A 20 1.31 51.00 -7.42
CA ALA A 20 1.87 50.65 -8.70
C ALA A 20 2.17 49.15 -8.65
N VAL A 21 1.52 48.40 -9.52
CA VAL A 21 2.03 47.13 -10.03
C VAL A 21 3.47 47.42 -10.43
N ILE A 22 4.41 47.09 -9.56
CA ILE A 22 5.76 46.80 -10.01
C ILE A 22 5.51 45.51 -10.79
N PRO A 23 5.66 45.50 -12.12
CA PRO A 23 5.79 44.22 -12.77
C PRO A 23 7.00 43.60 -12.09
N HIS A 24 6.80 42.51 -11.34
CA HIS A 24 7.87 41.54 -11.25
C HIS A 24 8.26 41.32 -12.69
N SER A 25 9.42 41.86 -13.08
CA SER A 25 10.16 41.28 -14.17
C SER A 25 10.53 39.90 -13.65
N GLY A 26 9.57 38.98 -13.67
CA GLY A 26 9.89 37.61 -13.99
C GLY A 26 10.74 37.75 -15.23
N GLN A 27 12.02 37.44 -15.10
CA GLN A 27 12.71 36.95 -16.27
C GLN A 27 11.75 35.91 -16.84
N ALA A 28 11.31 36.13 -18.08
CA ALA A 28 10.81 35.03 -18.86
C ALA A 28 11.90 33.97 -18.74
N VAL A 29 11.62 32.91 -17.99
CA VAL A 29 12.43 31.70 -18.00
C VAL A 29 12.44 31.34 -19.47
N SER A 30 13.60 31.49 -20.11
CA SER A 30 13.75 31.00 -21.47
C SER A 30 13.42 29.52 -21.42
N ALA A 31 12.57 29.05 -22.32
CA ALA A 31 12.24 27.64 -22.53
C ALA A 31 13.47 26.82 -22.98
N SER A 32 14.55 26.83 -22.22
CA SER A 32 15.84 26.24 -22.61
C SER A 32 16.59 25.49 -21.53
N ASP A 33 16.13 25.44 -20.28
CA ASP A 33 16.77 24.63 -19.24
C ASP A 33 15.77 23.59 -18.68
N SER A 34 15.36 22.63 -19.54
CA SER A 34 14.72 21.37 -19.12
C SER A 34 15.74 20.38 -18.53
N SER A 35 16.78 20.91 -17.89
CA SER A 35 17.82 20.14 -17.23
C SER A 35 17.36 19.78 -15.82
N VAL A 36 17.33 18.50 -15.53
CA VAL A 36 17.12 17.96 -14.18
C VAL A 36 18.46 17.49 -13.63
N THR A 37 18.82 17.98 -12.46
CA THR A 37 20.03 17.55 -11.76
C THR A 37 19.66 16.48 -10.74
N ILE A 38 20.31 15.33 -10.80
CA ILE A 38 20.15 14.24 -9.83
C ILE A 38 21.44 14.12 -9.04
N HIS A 39 21.35 14.28 -7.72
CA HIS A 39 22.42 13.93 -6.80
C HIS A 39 22.12 12.56 -6.19
N ARG A 40 23.08 11.64 -6.20
CA ARG A 40 22.98 10.40 -5.40
C ARG A 40 23.91 10.46 -4.21
N ASP A 41 23.38 10.17 -3.03
CA ASP A 41 24.12 10.13 -1.78
C ASP A 41 24.97 8.86 -1.63
N GLU A 42 25.65 8.67 -0.49
CA GLU A 42 26.51 7.51 -0.25
C GLU A 42 25.78 6.16 -0.21
N TYR A 43 24.44 6.14 -0.19
CA TYR A 43 23.58 4.96 -0.20
C TYR A 43 22.82 4.79 -1.52
N GLY A 44 23.12 5.64 -2.51
CA GLY A 44 22.51 5.62 -3.84
C GLY A 44 21.13 6.26 -3.91
N VAL A 45 20.66 6.93 -2.85
CA VAL A 45 19.36 7.61 -2.79
C VAL A 45 19.38 8.80 -3.74
N PRO A 46 18.46 8.88 -4.72
CA PRO A 46 18.40 10.00 -5.63
C PRO A 46 17.65 11.20 -5.04
N HIS A 47 18.27 12.37 -5.16
CA HIS A 47 17.67 13.68 -4.92
C HIS A 47 17.55 14.43 -6.24
N ILE A 48 16.31 14.68 -6.67
CA ILE A 48 15.95 15.15 -8.00
C ILE A 48 15.61 16.64 -7.94
N TYR A 49 16.45 17.47 -8.55
CA TYR A 49 16.27 18.92 -8.64
C TYR A 49 15.82 19.30 -10.05
N ALA A 50 14.62 19.84 -10.17
CA ALA A 50 14.04 20.23 -11.45
C ALA A 50 13.48 21.66 -11.43
N ASN A 51 13.44 22.31 -12.59
CA ASN A 51 12.87 23.66 -12.75
C ASN A 51 11.37 23.63 -13.10
N SER A 52 10.79 22.45 -13.30
CA SER A 52 9.37 22.23 -13.56
C SER A 52 8.90 20.97 -12.80
N ILE A 53 7.62 20.93 -12.45
CA ILE A 53 7.00 19.76 -11.82
C ILE A 53 6.92 18.58 -12.80
N ASP A 54 6.67 18.86 -14.09
CA ASP A 54 6.65 17.84 -15.15
C ASP A 54 7.99 17.11 -15.27
N ASP A 55 9.09 17.85 -15.36
CA ASP A 55 10.44 17.29 -15.49
C ASP A 55 10.84 16.55 -14.20
N MET A 56 10.39 17.02 -13.03
CA MET A 56 10.62 16.37 -11.74
C MET A 56 10.00 14.96 -11.71
N TYR A 57 8.70 14.83 -12.03
CA TYR A 57 8.03 13.53 -12.03
C TYR A 57 8.51 12.64 -13.19
N GLN A 58 8.83 13.22 -14.36
CA GLN A 58 9.45 12.46 -15.45
C GLN A 58 10.84 11.92 -15.05
N ALA A 59 11.66 12.72 -14.37
CA ALA A 59 12.92 12.23 -13.81
C ALA A 59 12.72 11.18 -12.73
N TYR A 60 11.71 11.34 -11.88
CA TYR A 60 11.44 10.36 -10.83
C TYR A 60 11.15 8.98 -11.42
N GLY A 61 10.26 8.89 -12.41
CA GLY A 61 9.99 7.64 -13.12
C GLY A 61 11.22 7.08 -13.83
N TYR A 62 12.02 7.93 -14.48
CA TYR A 62 13.25 7.53 -15.18
C TYR A 62 14.29 6.92 -14.21
N VAL A 63 14.54 7.58 -13.09
CA VAL A 63 15.54 7.16 -12.10
C VAL A 63 15.11 5.90 -11.36
N MET A 64 13.82 5.79 -11.03
CA MET A 64 13.28 4.57 -10.46
C MET A 64 13.44 3.37 -11.41
N ALA A 65 13.16 3.57 -12.71
CA ALA A 65 13.40 2.56 -13.73
C ALA A 65 14.90 2.23 -13.87
N GLN A 66 15.78 3.23 -13.83
CA GLN A 66 17.23 3.01 -13.81
C GLN A 66 17.66 2.06 -12.70
N ASP A 67 17.08 2.21 -11.51
CA ASP A 67 17.47 1.43 -10.35
C ASP A 67 16.79 0.06 -10.26
N ARG A 68 15.54 -0.04 -10.74
CA ARG A 68 14.61 -1.12 -10.39
C ARG A 68 13.76 -1.64 -11.58
N LEU A 69 14.19 -1.47 -12.83
CA LEU A 69 13.37 -1.83 -14.00
C LEU A 69 12.79 -3.25 -13.99
N PHE A 70 13.59 -4.26 -13.61
CA PHE A 70 13.08 -5.64 -13.53
C PHE A 70 11.97 -5.78 -12.50
N GLN A 71 12.13 -5.15 -11.32
CA GLN A 71 11.12 -5.14 -10.27
C GLN A 71 9.83 -4.47 -10.77
N LEU A 72 9.92 -3.29 -11.40
CA LEU A 72 8.78 -2.60 -12.01
C LEU A 72 8.04 -3.48 -13.03
N GLU A 73 8.78 -4.10 -13.95
CA GLU A 73 8.21 -4.99 -14.97
C GLU A 73 7.48 -6.19 -14.36
N MET A 74 8.01 -6.78 -13.29
CA MET A 74 7.34 -7.89 -12.59
C MET A 74 6.10 -7.44 -11.85
N PHE A 75 6.12 -6.25 -11.23
CA PHE A 75 4.92 -5.66 -10.64
C PHE A 75 3.85 -5.37 -11.71
N LYS A 76 4.23 -4.83 -12.87
CA LYS A 76 3.29 -4.63 -13.98
C LYS A 76 2.61 -5.95 -14.35
N ARG A 77 3.38 -6.99 -14.67
CA ARG A 77 2.83 -8.30 -15.08
C ARG A 77 1.97 -8.96 -14.01
N ALA A 78 2.42 -8.90 -12.76
CA ALA A 78 1.66 -9.44 -11.63
C ALA A 78 0.29 -8.75 -11.52
N ASN A 79 0.21 -7.43 -11.67
CA ASN A 79 -1.04 -6.69 -11.50
C ASN A 79 -1.92 -6.68 -12.77
N GLU A 80 -1.34 -6.93 -13.95
CA GLU A 80 -2.09 -7.13 -15.20
C GLU A 80 -2.71 -8.52 -15.33
N GLY A 81 -2.21 -9.49 -14.56
CA GLY A 81 -2.55 -10.89 -14.70
C GLY A 81 -1.91 -11.52 -15.94
N THR A 82 -0.60 -11.30 -16.11
CA THR A 82 0.20 -11.87 -17.21
C THR A 82 1.46 -12.59 -16.72
N ALA A 83 1.56 -12.92 -15.43
CA ALA A 83 2.71 -13.61 -14.86
C ALA A 83 2.87 -15.04 -15.43
N SER A 84 1.77 -15.73 -15.76
CA SER A 84 1.79 -17.07 -16.34
C SER A 84 2.46 -17.12 -17.71
N ALA A 85 2.45 -15.99 -18.44
CA ALA A 85 3.12 -15.89 -19.74
C ALA A 85 4.66 -15.93 -19.61
N VAL A 86 5.19 -15.62 -18.42
CA VAL A 86 6.63 -15.60 -18.13
C VAL A 86 7.07 -16.83 -17.34
N PHE A 87 6.27 -17.23 -16.35
CA PHE A 87 6.64 -18.21 -15.34
C PHE A 87 5.86 -19.53 -15.42
N GLY A 88 4.74 -19.55 -16.15
CA GLY A 88 3.97 -20.77 -16.45
C GLY A 88 2.74 -20.99 -15.56
N GLU A 89 2.22 -22.22 -15.61
CA GLU A 89 0.91 -22.61 -15.07
C GLU A 89 0.72 -22.28 -13.59
N GLU A 90 1.79 -22.27 -12.79
CA GLU A 90 1.72 -22.01 -11.35
C GLU A 90 1.20 -20.60 -11.02
N TYR A 91 1.29 -19.64 -11.95
CA TYR A 91 0.79 -18.28 -11.80
C TYR A 91 -0.57 -18.05 -12.46
N LEU A 92 -1.15 -19.04 -13.13
CA LEU A 92 -2.44 -18.86 -13.81
C LEU A 92 -3.56 -18.49 -12.83
N THR A 93 -3.60 -19.10 -11.65
CA THR A 93 -4.63 -18.75 -10.64
C THR A 93 -4.50 -17.30 -10.16
N HIS A 94 -3.28 -16.78 -10.02
CA HIS A 94 -3.03 -15.37 -9.72
C HIS A 94 -3.53 -14.48 -10.85
N ASP A 95 -3.15 -14.79 -12.09
CA ASP A 95 -3.57 -14.04 -13.28
C ASP A 95 -5.10 -14.04 -13.44
N GLU A 96 -5.75 -15.19 -13.27
CA GLU A 96 -7.21 -15.33 -13.31
C GLU A 96 -7.90 -14.45 -12.25
N LYS A 97 -7.35 -14.38 -11.03
CA LYS A 97 -7.87 -13.48 -9.98
C LYS A 97 -7.72 -12.01 -10.39
N MET A 98 -6.55 -11.60 -10.88
CA MET A 98 -6.29 -10.21 -11.27
C MET A 98 -7.19 -9.77 -12.42
N ARG A 99 -7.43 -10.63 -13.42
CA ARG A 99 -8.34 -10.33 -14.54
C ARG A 99 -9.82 -10.32 -14.14
N ARG A 100 -10.23 -11.15 -13.18
CA ARG A 100 -11.61 -11.20 -12.67
C ARG A 100 -11.94 -10.01 -11.76
N ASP A 101 -11.03 -9.68 -10.84
CA ASP A 101 -11.27 -8.68 -9.80
C ASP A 101 -10.91 -7.26 -10.27
N GLY A 102 -9.98 -7.14 -11.22
CA GLY A 102 -9.45 -5.86 -11.70
C GLY A 102 -10.34 -5.12 -12.70
N TYR A 103 -9.69 -4.27 -13.48
CA TYR A 103 -10.30 -3.40 -14.49
C TYR A 103 -9.60 -3.56 -15.84
N SER A 104 -10.37 -3.38 -16.91
CA SER A 104 -9.85 -3.25 -18.27
C SER A 104 -8.97 -2.01 -18.42
N ASN A 105 -8.15 -1.96 -19.48
CA ASN A 105 -7.35 -0.77 -19.78
C ASN A 105 -8.25 0.44 -20.04
N GLU A 106 -9.39 0.23 -20.69
CA GLU A 106 -10.35 1.27 -21.04
C GLU A 106 -11.00 1.88 -19.79
N GLU A 107 -11.35 1.07 -18.80
CA GLU A 107 -11.89 1.57 -17.53
C GLU A 107 -10.86 2.40 -16.77
N ILE A 108 -9.62 1.93 -16.66
CA ILE A 108 -8.54 2.66 -15.98
C ILE A 108 -8.22 3.97 -16.73
N GLN A 109 -8.16 3.93 -18.06
CA GLN A 109 -7.96 5.12 -18.89
C GLN A 109 -9.07 6.14 -18.67
N GLN A 110 -10.34 5.71 -18.58
CA GLN A 110 -11.45 6.59 -18.27
C GLN A 110 -11.31 7.22 -16.88
N MET A 111 -10.87 6.45 -15.87
CA MET A 111 -10.59 7.01 -14.54
C MET A 111 -9.49 8.07 -14.58
N ILE A 112 -8.42 7.86 -15.35
CA ILE A 112 -7.35 8.85 -15.54
C ILE A 112 -7.88 10.11 -16.22
N GLU A 113 -8.76 9.97 -17.20
CA GLU A 113 -9.37 11.11 -17.90
C GLU A 113 -10.27 11.96 -17.00
N ASP A 114 -10.89 11.33 -15.99
CA ASP A 114 -11.77 11.96 -15.02
C ASP A 114 -11.02 12.59 -13.81
N MET A 115 -9.72 12.31 -13.64
CA MET A 115 -8.87 12.94 -12.61
C MET A 115 -8.74 14.45 -12.83
N ASP A 116 -8.40 15.18 -11.74
CA ASP A 116 -7.93 16.56 -11.87
C ASP A 116 -6.68 16.63 -12.79
N SER A 117 -6.54 17.74 -13.52
CA SER A 117 -5.43 17.96 -14.44
C SER A 117 -4.07 17.73 -13.81
N PHE A 118 -3.88 18.17 -12.56
CA PHE A 118 -2.61 18.02 -11.87
C PHE A 118 -2.28 16.55 -11.60
N ALA A 119 -3.22 15.82 -11.01
CA ALA A 119 -3.08 14.38 -10.74
C ALA A 119 -2.78 13.58 -12.02
N ARG A 120 -3.51 13.85 -13.10
CA ARG A 120 -3.27 13.22 -14.40
C ARG A 120 -1.88 13.52 -14.94
N GLU A 121 -1.44 14.77 -14.91
CA GLU A 121 -0.13 15.19 -15.42
C GLU A 121 1.03 14.54 -14.63
N VAL A 122 0.93 14.47 -13.29
CA VAL A 122 1.91 13.75 -12.45
C VAL A 122 2.03 12.29 -12.86
N LEU A 123 0.89 11.61 -13.01
CA LEU A 123 0.81 10.20 -13.39
C LEU A 123 1.39 9.93 -14.79
N GLU A 124 1.02 10.76 -15.77
CA GLU A 124 1.50 10.65 -17.16
C GLU A 124 3.01 10.93 -17.27
N ASN A 125 3.51 11.98 -16.60
CA ASN A 125 4.93 12.33 -16.64
C ASN A 125 5.80 11.26 -15.97
N PHE A 126 5.36 10.72 -14.83
CA PHE A 126 6.06 9.62 -14.17
C PHE A 126 6.13 8.37 -15.07
N ALA A 127 5.00 7.97 -15.67
CA ALA A 127 4.97 6.85 -16.62
C ALA A 127 5.90 7.08 -17.82
N LYS A 128 5.90 8.29 -18.38
CA LYS A 128 6.79 8.69 -19.48
C LYS A 128 8.27 8.59 -19.09
N GLY A 129 8.60 8.89 -17.84
CA GLY A 129 9.93 8.70 -17.28
C GLY A 129 10.40 7.25 -17.35
N ILE A 130 9.57 6.33 -16.83
CA ILE A 130 9.84 4.88 -16.88
C ILE A 130 9.98 4.44 -18.34
N ASP A 131 9.04 4.83 -19.19
CA ASP A 131 9.00 4.45 -20.60
C ASP A 131 10.23 4.94 -21.38
N THR A 132 10.74 6.13 -21.04
CA THR A 132 11.97 6.66 -21.62
C THR A 132 13.16 5.76 -21.29
N TYR A 133 13.31 5.35 -20.03
CA TYR A 133 14.38 4.43 -19.64
C TYR A 133 14.22 3.04 -20.30
N VAL A 134 12.99 2.53 -20.42
CA VAL A 134 12.70 1.28 -21.13
C VAL A 134 13.19 1.33 -22.57
N GLN A 135 12.90 2.42 -23.30
CA GLN A 135 13.35 2.57 -24.68
C GLN A 135 14.88 2.53 -24.78
N GLU A 136 15.57 3.28 -23.92
CA GLU A 136 17.04 3.26 -23.87
C GLU A 136 17.59 1.87 -23.51
N ALA A 137 16.92 1.15 -22.61
CA ALA A 137 17.32 -0.18 -22.19
C ALA A 137 17.14 -1.23 -23.30
N LEU A 138 16.13 -1.08 -24.16
CA LEU A 138 15.94 -1.90 -25.35
C LEU A 138 16.97 -1.58 -26.44
N GLU A 139 17.47 -0.35 -26.49
CA GLU A 139 18.54 0.05 -27.42
C GLU A 139 19.93 -0.43 -26.97
N ASP A 140 20.18 -0.49 -25.66
CA ASP A 140 21.44 -0.96 -25.07
C ASP A 140 21.23 -2.00 -23.95
N PRO A 141 20.76 -3.21 -24.30
CA PRO A 141 20.36 -4.21 -23.30
C PRO A 141 21.51 -4.80 -22.49
N GLU A 142 22.76 -4.72 -22.98
CA GLU A 142 23.92 -5.26 -22.26
C GLU A 142 24.29 -4.41 -21.04
N GLU A 143 24.10 -3.09 -21.14
CA GLU A 143 24.47 -2.14 -20.07
C GLU A 143 23.27 -1.73 -19.22
N LYS A 144 22.05 -1.66 -19.78
CA LYS A 144 20.88 -1.08 -19.11
C LYS A 144 19.83 -2.09 -18.63
N LEU A 145 19.82 -3.32 -19.15
CA LEU A 145 18.99 -4.38 -18.57
C LEU A 145 19.75 -5.11 -17.50
N SER A 146 19.07 -5.40 -16.40
CA SER A 146 19.62 -6.26 -15.36
C SER A 146 19.64 -7.73 -15.80
N LYS A 147 20.45 -8.54 -15.13
CA LYS A 147 20.67 -9.96 -15.47
C LYS A 147 19.40 -10.81 -15.44
N GLU A 148 18.41 -10.42 -14.66
CA GLU A 148 17.14 -11.10 -14.54
C GLU A 148 16.41 -11.19 -15.88
N PHE A 149 16.46 -10.13 -16.71
CA PHE A 149 15.86 -10.15 -18.05
C PHE A 149 16.43 -11.28 -18.94
N SER A 150 17.76 -11.47 -18.92
CA SER A 150 18.40 -12.55 -19.67
C SER A 150 18.18 -13.92 -19.02
N LYS A 151 18.10 -14.00 -17.69
CA LYS A 151 17.74 -15.22 -16.94
C LYS A 151 16.36 -15.76 -17.32
N TYR A 152 15.36 -14.89 -17.42
CA TYR A 152 13.97 -15.28 -17.73
C TYR A 152 13.65 -15.24 -19.23
N ASN A 153 14.62 -14.84 -20.06
CA ASN A 153 14.47 -14.67 -21.52
C ASN A 153 13.29 -13.76 -21.84
N MET A 154 13.31 -12.56 -21.26
CA MET A 154 12.26 -11.55 -21.38
C MET A 154 12.87 -10.18 -21.69
N GLN A 155 12.01 -9.26 -22.10
CA GLN A 155 12.32 -7.85 -22.33
C GLN A 155 11.27 -7.02 -21.59
N PRO A 156 11.61 -5.79 -21.14
CA PRO A 156 10.63 -4.91 -20.54
C PRO A 156 9.59 -4.46 -21.57
N GLU A 157 8.36 -4.24 -21.12
CA GLU A 157 7.31 -3.62 -21.93
C GLU A 157 7.29 -2.10 -21.76
N ARG A 158 6.65 -1.41 -22.70
CA ARG A 158 6.42 0.03 -22.65
C ARG A 158 5.48 0.38 -21.48
N TRP A 159 5.58 1.59 -20.95
CA TRP A 159 4.81 2.06 -19.80
C TRP A 159 3.91 3.24 -20.14
N SER A 160 2.74 3.25 -19.51
CA SER A 160 1.68 4.25 -19.65
C SER A 160 1.11 4.60 -18.27
N GLY A 161 0.29 5.66 -18.22
CA GLY A 161 -0.44 6.03 -17.02
C GLY A 161 -1.34 4.91 -16.50
N VAL A 162 -1.92 4.11 -17.40
CA VAL A 162 -2.74 2.94 -17.06
C VAL A 162 -1.94 1.93 -16.25
N ASP A 163 -0.68 1.70 -16.60
CA ASP A 163 0.19 0.76 -15.89
C ASP A 163 0.49 1.23 -14.46
N VAL A 164 0.80 2.52 -14.30
CA VAL A 164 1.08 3.14 -13.01
C VAL A 164 -0.16 3.11 -12.10
N LEU A 165 -1.32 3.50 -12.62
CA LEU A 165 -2.56 3.48 -11.85
C LEU A 165 -2.96 2.06 -11.48
N ARG A 166 -2.92 1.12 -12.43
CA ARG A 166 -3.21 -0.31 -12.18
C ARG A 166 -2.32 -0.87 -11.08
N LEU A 167 -1.01 -0.59 -11.15
CA LEU A 167 -0.05 -1.05 -10.16
C LEU A 167 -0.46 -0.55 -8.77
N TYR A 168 -0.77 0.75 -8.61
CA TYR A 168 -1.29 1.29 -7.36
C TYR A 168 -2.56 0.58 -6.88
N MET A 169 -3.57 0.50 -7.73
CA MET A 169 -4.88 -0.07 -7.38
C MET A 169 -4.76 -1.50 -6.88
N ALA A 170 -4.07 -2.36 -7.63
CA ALA A 170 -3.94 -3.77 -7.32
C ALA A 170 -3.04 -4.01 -6.10
N SER A 171 -1.90 -3.31 -5.98
CA SER A 171 -1.01 -3.47 -4.83
C SER A 171 -1.61 -2.94 -3.52
N MET A 172 -2.35 -1.82 -3.55
CA MET A 172 -3.06 -1.32 -2.36
C MET A 172 -4.22 -2.22 -1.95
N THR A 173 -4.91 -2.82 -2.91
CA THR A 173 -6.07 -3.70 -2.65
C THR A 173 -5.68 -4.91 -1.81
N VAL A 174 -4.45 -5.43 -1.92
CA VAL A 174 -3.96 -6.57 -1.12
C VAL A 174 -4.08 -6.35 0.40
N PHE A 175 -4.03 -5.11 0.88
CA PHE A 175 -4.09 -4.80 2.32
C PHE A 175 -5.52 -4.84 2.90
N MET A 176 -6.55 -4.91 2.05
CA MET A 176 -7.96 -4.80 2.46
C MET A 176 -8.92 -5.77 1.73
N ASP A 177 -8.46 -6.46 0.68
CA ASP A 177 -9.23 -7.49 -0.03
C ASP A 177 -9.21 -8.80 0.75
N GLN A 178 -10.28 -9.08 1.49
CA GLN A 178 -10.42 -10.28 2.32
C GLN A 178 -11.80 -10.92 2.10
N GLU A 179 -11.85 -12.24 1.93
CA GLU A 179 -13.09 -13.03 1.83
C GLU A 179 -13.50 -13.63 3.19
N GLN A 180 -13.26 -12.89 4.28
CA GLN A 180 -13.35 -13.42 5.65
C GLN A 180 -14.75 -13.96 6.00
N GLU A 181 -15.81 -13.41 5.40
CA GLU A 181 -17.19 -13.87 5.57
C GLU A 181 -17.39 -15.33 5.14
N LEU A 182 -16.76 -15.77 4.04
CA LEU A 182 -16.85 -17.17 3.60
C LEU A 182 -16.12 -18.12 4.56
N GLN A 183 -14.95 -17.71 5.03
CA GLN A 183 -14.21 -18.50 6.03
C GLN A 183 -14.97 -18.57 7.36
N ASN A 184 -15.62 -17.47 7.76
CA ASN A 184 -16.46 -17.45 8.95
C ASN A 184 -17.72 -18.32 8.79
N ALA A 185 -18.32 -18.35 7.59
CA ALA A 185 -19.46 -19.23 7.29
C ALA A 185 -19.06 -20.70 7.34
N GLN A 186 -17.92 -21.05 6.75
CA GLN A 186 -17.33 -22.40 6.85
C GLN A 186 -17.11 -22.78 8.32
N PHE A 187 -16.43 -21.93 9.09
CA PHE A 187 -16.17 -22.19 10.51
C PHE A 187 -17.45 -22.38 11.32
N LEU A 188 -18.45 -21.52 11.13
CA LEU A 188 -19.73 -21.64 11.83
C LEU A 188 -20.49 -22.92 11.44
N GLN A 189 -20.41 -23.34 10.17
CA GLN A 189 -21.03 -24.58 9.71
C GLN A 189 -20.33 -25.80 10.32
N GLU A 190 -18.99 -25.85 10.30
CA GLU A 190 -18.18 -26.92 10.92
C GLU A 190 -18.47 -27.03 12.43
N LEU A 191 -18.52 -25.90 13.15
CA LEU A 191 -18.91 -25.85 14.56
C LEU A 191 -20.34 -26.33 14.79
N THR A 192 -21.28 -25.97 13.91
CA THR A 192 -22.68 -26.37 14.03
C THR A 192 -22.85 -27.87 13.81
N ASP A 193 -22.09 -28.47 12.90
CA ASP A 193 -22.16 -29.91 12.64
C ASP A 193 -21.57 -30.74 13.77
N GLU A 194 -20.50 -30.26 14.41
CA GLU A 194 -19.83 -30.96 15.52
C GLU A 194 -20.55 -30.75 16.87
N PHE A 195 -20.87 -29.50 17.22
CA PHE A 195 -21.38 -29.13 18.55
C PHE A 195 -22.89 -28.80 18.58
N GLY A 196 -23.51 -28.66 17.41
CA GLY A 196 -24.90 -28.19 17.30
C GLY A 196 -25.01 -26.66 17.34
N GLU A 197 -26.19 -26.15 16.97
CA GLU A 197 -26.40 -24.72 16.70
C GLU A 197 -26.16 -23.79 17.91
N GLU A 198 -26.54 -24.20 19.12
CA GLU A 198 -26.40 -23.33 20.31
C GLU A 198 -24.94 -23.21 20.76
N GLU A 199 -24.25 -24.35 20.90
CA GLU A 199 -22.84 -24.39 21.32
C GLU A 199 -21.91 -23.87 20.22
N GLY A 200 -22.14 -24.25 18.96
CA GLY A 200 -21.36 -23.75 17.83
C GLY A 200 -21.44 -22.23 17.67
N LYS A 201 -22.61 -21.62 17.91
CA LYS A 201 -22.76 -20.15 17.92
C LYS A 201 -22.03 -19.49 19.09
N ALA A 202 -22.05 -20.10 20.28
CA ALA A 202 -21.33 -19.59 21.44
C ALA A 202 -19.80 -19.61 21.19
N ILE A 203 -19.28 -20.73 20.67
CA ILE A 203 -17.87 -20.86 20.27
C ILE A 203 -17.52 -19.82 19.20
N PHE A 204 -18.36 -19.68 18.16
CA PHE A 204 -18.14 -18.70 17.10
C PHE A 204 -18.10 -17.26 17.64
N ASN A 205 -19.00 -16.89 18.57
CA ASN A 205 -18.98 -15.56 19.19
C ASN A 205 -17.73 -15.32 20.05
N ASP A 206 -17.20 -16.37 20.68
CA ASP A 206 -15.99 -16.28 21.49
C ASP A 206 -14.72 -16.15 20.65
N VAL A 207 -14.65 -16.84 19.51
CA VAL A 207 -13.49 -16.85 18.60
C VAL A 207 -13.55 -15.68 17.59
N ILE A 208 -14.73 -15.36 17.07
CA ILE A 208 -14.98 -14.32 16.06
C ILE A 208 -15.80 -13.20 16.69
N TRP A 209 -15.25 -12.56 17.73
CA TRP A 209 -15.97 -11.50 18.43
C TRP A 209 -16.13 -10.24 17.59
N LEU A 210 -17.18 -9.47 17.88
CA LEU A 210 -17.44 -8.20 17.20
C LEU A 210 -16.58 -7.06 17.73
N ASN A 211 -16.40 -7.01 19.05
CA ASN A 211 -15.78 -5.88 19.72
C ASN A 211 -15.23 -6.28 21.08
N ASP A 212 -13.92 -6.11 21.30
CA ASP A 212 -13.35 -6.06 22.64
C ASP A 212 -13.02 -4.60 22.99
N SER A 213 -13.68 -4.09 24.04
CA SER A 213 -13.46 -2.74 24.54
C SER A 213 -12.16 -2.58 25.33
N ALA A 214 -11.49 -3.68 25.70
CA ALA A 214 -10.19 -3.65 26.36
C ALA A 214 -9.02 -3.55 25.37
N SER A 215 -9.27 -3.73 24.07
CA SER A 215 -8.24 -3.58 23.03
C SER A 215 -7.67 -2.17 23.02
N PRO A 216 -6.33 -2.01 22.95
CA PRO A 216 -5.71 -0.70 22.85
C PRO A 216 -6.09 -0.01 21.53
N THR A 217 -6.39 1.29 21.60
CA THR A 217 -6.82 2.09 20.45
C THR A 217 -5.83 3.17 20.08
N THR A 218 -5.77 3.49 18.79
CA THR A 218 -4.94 4.57 18.27
C THR A 218 -5.49 5.94 18.68
N SER A 219 -6.82 6.08 18.65
CA SER A 219 -7.55 7.28 19.05
C SER A 219 -8.59 6.97 20.14
N ASP A 220 -8.98 7.99 20.89
CA ASP A 220 -10.09 7.96 21.86
C ASP A 220 -11.41 8.50 21.27
N SER A 221 -11.48 8.68 19.94
CA SER A 221 -12.71 9.11 19.27
C SER A 221 -13.86 8.12 19.50
N GLU A 222 -15.10 8.61 19.58
CA GLU A 222 -16.30 7.77 19.77
C GLU A 222 -16.78 7.10 18.46
N ALA A 223 -15.92 7.07 17.44
CA ALA A 223 -16.25 6.51 16.13
C ALA A 223 -16.53 5.00 16.25
N SER A 224 -17.51 4.55 15.46
CA SER A 224 -17.93 3.16 15.38
C SER A 224 -18.41 2.91 13.97
N SER A 225 -18.02 1.82 13.31
CA SER A 225 -18.44 1.46 11.94
C SER A 225 -19.91 0.98 11.86
N GLY A 226 -20.52 0.58 12.98
CA GLY A 226 -21.91 0.16 13.08
C GLY A 226 -22.12 -0.90 14.16
N SER A 227 -23.38 -1.29 14.39
CA SER A 227 -23.73 -2.41 15.26
C SER A 227 -24.29 -3.56 14.41
N GLY A 228 -23.54 -4.66 14.29
CA GLY A 228 -24.07 -5.90 13.73
C GLY A 228 -25.10 -6.54 14.68
N THR A 229 -26.03 -7.33 14.15
CA THR A 229 -26.89 -8.21 14.95
C THR A 229 -26.36 -9.63 14.84
N PRO A 230 -25.67 -10.17 15.87
CA PRO A 230 -25.15 -11.54 15.84
C PRO A 230 -26.20 -12.55 15.39
N PHE A 231 -25.85 -13.34 14.38
CA PHE A 231 -26.71 -14.35 13.75
C PHE A 231 -28.09 -13.82 13.32
N GLY A 232 -28.15 -12.60 12.76
CA GLY A 232 -29.35 -12.00 12.20
C GLY A 232 -29.96 -12.79 11.03
N GLN A 233 -30.17 -12.15 9.88
CA GLN A 233 -30.66 -12.83 8.68
C GLN A 233 -29.52 -13.64 8.05
N TYR A 234 -29.26 -14.82 8.62
CA TYR A 234 -28.33 -15.81 8.09
C TYR A 234 -29.03 -17.17 8.02
N THR A 235 -28.79 -17.89 6.94
CA THR A 235 -29.23 -19.28 6.78
C THR A 235 -28.00 -20.15 6.58
N ASN A 236 -27.76 -21.04 7.54
CA ASN A 236 -26.66 -22.00 7.44
C ASN A 236 -26.91 -22.95 6.26
N ASN A 237 -25.93 -23.06 5.35
CA ASN A 237 -26.00 -23.92 4.17
C ASN A 237 -24.62 -24.49 3.82
N ASN A 238 -24.61 -25.65 3.16
CA ASN A 238 -23.37 -26.32 2.74
C ASN A 238 -22.61 -25.55 1.64
N ALA A 239 -23.29 -24.69 0.88
CA ALA A 239 -22.63 -23.92 -0.17
C ALA A 239 -21.62 -22.92 0.42
N GLY A 240 -21.92 -22.32 1.57
CA GLY A 240 -21.00 -21.44 2.29
C GLY A 240 -19.75 -22.17 2.78
N GLU A 241 -19.91 -23.40 3.26
CA GLU A 241 -18.79 -24.27 3.67
C GLU A 241 -17.88 -24.59 2.49
N GLU A 242 -18.43 -25.09 1.38
CA GLU A 242 -17.65 -25.42 0.17
C GLU A 242 -16.97 -24.19 -0.45
N ALA A 243 -17.63 -23.03 -0.41
CA ALA A 243 -17.05 -21.77 -0.87
C ALA A 243 -15.92 -21.29 0.04
N GLY A 244 -16.08 -21.39 1.36
CA GLY A 244 -15.04 -21.09 2.34
C GLY A 244 -13.84 -22.02 2.19
N GLU A 245 -14.05 -23.32 2.01
CA GLU A 245 -12.98 -24.31 1.82
C GLU A 245 -12.14 -23.98 0.56
N ALA A 246 -12.80 -23.58 -0.53
CA ALA A 246 -12.13 -23.18 -1.77
C ALA A 246 -11.24 -21.94 -1.57
N VAL A 247 -11.72 -20.93 -0.85
CA VAL A 247 -10.95 -19.72 -0.50
C VAL A 247 -9.77 -20.06 0.40
N THR A 248 -10.01 -20.82 1.47
CA THR A 248 -9.00 -21.22 2.45
C THR A 248 -7.88 -22.02 1.78
N THR A 249 -8.23 -23.01 0.95
CA THR A 249 -7.27 -23.82 0.20
C THR A 249 -6.37 -22.98 -0.72
N ALA A 250 -6.92 -21.97 -1.38
CA ALA A 250 -6.14 -21.08 -2.24
C ALA A 250 -5.13 -20.25 -1.43
N ARG A 251 -5.56 -19.73 -0.28
CA ARG A 251 -4.71 -18.95 0.63
C ARG A 251 -3.61 -19.80 1.29
N ASP A 252 -3.92 -21.01 1.70
CA ASP A 252 -2.95 -21.89 2.38
C ASP A 252 -1.86 -22.34 1.42
N ARG A 253 -2.22 -22.60 0.15
CA ARG A 253 -1.25 -22.85 -0.91
C ARG A 253 -0.29 -21.68 -1.06
N PHE A 254 -0.82 -20.46 -1.12
CA PHE A 254 -0.01 -19.24 -1.22
C PHE A 254 0.94 -19.06 -0.02
N SER A 255 0.41 -19.26 1.20
CA SER A 255 1.16 -19.15 2.45
C SER A 255 2.24 -20.22 2.57
N GLN A 256 1.95 -21.45 2.14
CA GLN A 256 2.92 -22.55 2.14
C GLN A 256 4.06 -22.28 1.16
N THR A 257 3.76 -21.88 -0.07
CA THR A 257 4.78 -21.56 -1.09
C THR A 257 5.74 -20.49 -0.59
N THR A 258 5.22 -19.41 0.00
CA THR A 258 6.04 -18.29 0.50
C THR A 258 6.91 -18.70 1.69
N LYS A 259 6.37 -19.55 2.59
CA LYS A 259 7.14 -20.14 3.70
C LYS A 259 8.27 -21.07 3.22
N GLU A 260 8.00 -21.94 2.24
CA GLU A 260 9.01 -22.86 1.67
C GLU A 260 10.17 -22.12 1.00
N LEU A 261 9.93 -20.89 0.54
CA LEU A 261 10.91 -20.02 -0.10
C LEU A 261 11.69 -19.15 0.89
N GLY A 262 11.44 -19.32 2.20
CA GLY A 262 12.14 -18.57 3.25
C GLY A 262 11.75 -17.09 3.29
N VAL A 263 10.61 -16.73 2.69
CA VAL A 263 10.06 -15.38 2.69
C VAL A 263 8.87 -15.36 3.65
N PRO A 264 9.08 -15.22 4.97
CA PRO A 264 7.95 -15.04 5.88
C PRO A 264 7.23 -13.76 5.46
N LEU A 265 6.10 -13.91 4.77
CA LEU A 265 5.21 -12.81 4.46
C LEU A 265 4.62 -12.32 5.77
N LYS A 266 5.23 -11.29 6.35
CA LYS A 266 4.68 -10.56 7.46
C LYS A 266 4.25 -9.19 6.98
N VAL A 267 2.94 -9.03 6.88
CA VAL A 267 2.28 -7.78 6.51
C VAL A 267 1.80 -7.10 7.80
N GLY A 268 2.10 -5.82 7.93
CA GLY A 268 1.77 -4.99 9.08
C GLY A 268 2.45 -3.64 8.93
N SER A 269 2.34 -2.76 9.92
CA SER A 269 3.14 -1.54 10.00
C SER A 269 3.03 -0.99 11.41
N ASN A 270 4.07 -0.35 11.90
CA ASN A 270 4.00 0.41 13.14
C ASN A 270 4.33 1.88 12.92
N ALA A 271 3.77 2.72 13.78
CA ALA A 271 4.06 4.15 13.83
C ALA A 271 3.91 4.65 15.27
N VAL A 272 4.78 5.57 15.65
CA VAL A 272 4.70 6.32 16.90
C VAL A 272 4.89 7.79 16.58
N VAL A 273 4.00 8.65 17.06
CA VAL A 273 4.15 10.09 16.97
C VAL A 273 4.12 10.66 18.39
N VAL A 274 5.20 11.28 18.83
CA VAL A 274 5.34 11.88 20.16
C VAL A 274 5.25 13.40 20.01
N GLY A 275 4.33 14.06 20.69
CA GLY A 275 4.22 15.52 20.69
C GLY A 275 5.28 16.20 21.56
N SER A 276 5.47 17.51 21.43
CA SER A 276 6.52 18.25 22.18
C SER A 276 6.47 18.02 23.69
N SER A 277 5.26 17.88 24.24
CA SER A 277 5.04 17.76 25.69
C SER A 277 5.64 16.49 26.30
N GLN A 278 5.93 15.50 25.47
CA GLN A 278 6.53 14.23 25.86
C GLN A 278 7.92 14.02 25.25
N SER A 279 8.40 14.90 24.38
CA SER A 279 9.77 14.79 23.85
C SER A 279 10.77 15.57 24.71
N ALA A 280 12.02 15.10 24.72
CA ALA A 280 13.10 15.74 25.48
C ALA A 280 13.60 17.03 24.84
N SER A 281 13.36 17.19 23.55
CA SER A 281 13.71 18.36 22.75
C SER A 281 12.60 19.40 22.68
N GLU A 282 11.40 19.10 23.21
CA GLU A 282 10.20 19.95 23.09
C GLU A 282 9.75 20.14 21.63
N ASN A 283 10.06 19.18 20.75
CA ASN A 283 9.63 19.10 19.35
C ASN A 283 8.84 17.81 19.09
N PRO A 284 7.88 17.77 18.15
CA PRO A 284 7.28 16.52 17.72
C PRO A 284 8.30 15.55 17.10
N ILE A 285 8.16 14.26 17.39
CA ILE A 285 8.99 13.19 16.83
C ILE A 285 8.09 12.12 16.22
N MET A 286 8.28 11.84 14.94
CA MET A 286 7.66 10.72 14.24
C MET A 286 8.64 9.56 14.12
N PHE A 287 8.16 8.36 14.40
CA PHE A 287 8.77 7.09 14.03
C PHE A 287 7.78 6.33 13.15
N GLY A 288 8.24 5.84 12.01
CA GLY A 288 7.47 4.95 11.14
C GLY A 288 8.27 3.69 10.82
N GLY A 289 7.57 2.56 10.79
CA GLY A 289 8.13 1.26 10.44
C GLY A 289 7.15 0.42 9.62
N PRO A 290 6.94 0.73 8.33
CA PRO A 290 6.08 -0.07 7.46
C PRO A 290 6.63 -1.51 7.33
N GLN A 291 5.76 -2.53 7.40
CA GLN A 291 6.14 -3.95 7.28
C GLN A 291 5.50 -4.56 6.03
N VAL A 292 6.25 -4.52 4.94
CA VAL A 292 5.81 -4.95 3.61
C VAL A 292 6.66 -6.12 3.08
N GLY A 293 7.07 -6.99 4.00
CA GLY A 293 7.93 -8.14 3.72
C GLY A 293 9.42 -7.79 3.56
N PHE A 294 10.25 -8.83 3.51
CA PHE A 294 11.70 -8.71 3.38
C PHE A 294 12.14 -9.33 2.04
N SER A 295 12.37 -8.48 1.05
CA SER A 295 12.80 -8.87 -0.29
C SER A 295 14.07 -8.14 -0.72
N ALA A 296 14.84 -8.73 -1.63
CA ALA A 296 15.97 -8.12 -2.29
C ALA A 296 15.79 -8.19 -3.82
N PRO A 297 15.56 -7.05 -4.48
CA PRO A 297 15.61 -5.71 -3.90
C PRO A 297 14.32 -5.37 -3.10
N GLY A 298 14.40 -4.45 -2.13
CA GLY A 298 13.30 -4.14 -1.20
C GLY A 298 12.07 -3.53 -1.88
N PHE A 299 10.89 -3.61 -1.27
CA PHE A 299 9.65 -3.04 -1.87
C PHE A 299 9.56 -1.51 -1.75
N ILE A 300 10.24 -0.94 -0.76
CA ILE A 300 10.29 0.50 -0.50
C ILE A 300 11.43 1.13 -1.31
N TYR A 301 11.16 2.32 -1.89
CA TYR A 301 12.10 3.12 -2.66
C TYR A 301 12.18 4.53 -2.07
N GLU A 302 13.40 4.99 -1.75
CA GLU A 302 13.64 6.31 -1.18
C GLU A 302 13.97 7.35 -2.26
N VAL A 303 13.52 8.59 -2.10
CA VAL A 303 13.77 9.70 -3.03
C VAL A 303 13.62 11.07 -2.35
N GLY A 304 14.40 12.05 -2.79
CA GLY A 304 14.12 13.48 -2.59
C GLY A 304 13.61 14.13 -3.88
N LEU A 305 12.49 14.83 -3.82
CA LEU A 305 11.87 15.54 -4.95
C LEU A 305 11.89 17.05 -4.66
N HIS A 306 12.66 17.79 -5.45
CA HIS A 306 12.90 19.21 -5.26
C HIS A 306 12.52 19.96 -6.55
N GLY A 307 11.36 20.61 -6.54
CA GLY A 307 10.79 21.34 -7.67
C GLY A 307 10.33 22.76 -7.28
N PRO A 308 9.73 23.50 -8.23
CA PRO A 308 9.17 24.81 -7.93
C PRO A 308 8.04 24.72 -6.89
N GLU A 309 8.22 25.38 -5.74
CA GLU A 309 7.22 25.43 -4.65
C GLU A 309 6.89 24.04 -4.06
N PHE A 310 7.75 23.04 -4.27
CA PHE A 310 7.58 21.69 -3.76
C PHE A 310 8.93 21.10 -3.35
N ASP A 311 9.06 20.73 -2.08
CA ASP A 311 10.26 20.10 -1.53
C ASP A 311 9.84 19.01 -0.56
N ILE A 312 10.19 17.77 -0.89
CA ILE A 312 9.79 16.61 -0.10
C ILE A 312 10.85 15.51 -0.20
N GLN A 313 11.08 14.83 0.92
CA GLN A 313 11.92 13.64 0.96
C GLN A 313 11.23 12.53 1.72
N GLY A 314 11.44 11.30 1.28
CA GLY A 314 10.94 10.14 1.99
C GLY A 314 11.00 8.88 1.15
N SER A 315 10.09 7.96 1.43
CA SER A 315 10.00 6.70 0.73
C SER A 315 8.58 6.31 0.37
N SER A 316 8.45 5.46 -0.65
CA SER A 316 7.18 4.98 -1.17
C SER A 316 7.32 3.55 -1.67
N PHE A 317 6.20 2.91 -2.02
CA PHE A 317 6.24 1.67 -2.76
C PHE A 317 6.83 1.90 -4.16
N ILE A 318 7.54 0.90 -4.67
CA ILE A 318 8.05 0.94 -6.03
C ILE A 318 6.91 1.12 -7.04
N GLY A 319 7.07 2.07 -7.97
CA GLY A 319 6.09 2.40 -8.99
C GLY A 319 5.09 3.49 -8.59
N TYR A 320 5.19 4.05 -7.39
CA TYR A 320 4.32 5.16 -6.95
C TYR A 320 5.00 6.51 -7.22
N PRO A 321 4.28 7.48 -7.80
CA PRO A 321 4.81 8.82 -8.07
C PRO A 321 4.70 9.78 -6.88
N PHE A 322 4.08 9.38 -5.77
CA PHE A 322 4.01 10.15 -4.54
C PHE A 322 4.75 9.44 -3.41
N ILE A 323 5.09 10.18 -2.36
CA ILE A 323 5.75 9.68 -1.15
C ILE A 323 4.68 9.24 -0.14
N MET A 324 4.80 8.03 0.40
CA MET A 324 3.87 7.50 1.42
C MET A 324 4.35 7.77 2.85
N PHE A 325 5.67 7.77 3.04
CA PHE A 325 6.33 8.01 4.32
C PHE A 325 7.35 9.12 4.10
N GLY A 326 7.01 10.34 4.48
CA GLY A 326 7.67 11.51 3.94
C GLY A 326 7.71 12.69 4.88
N THR A 327 8.49 13.69 4.47
CA THR A 327 8.69 14.91 5.22
C THR A 327 8.95 16.05 4.24
N THR A 328 8.26 17.16 4.46
CA THR A 328 8.52 18.48 3.86
C THR A 328 9.23 19.36 4.89
N GLU A 329 9.50 20.62 4.57
CA GLU A 329 10.02 21.59 5.56
C GLU A 329 9.06 21.80 6.75
N GLU A 330 7.76 21.63 6.52
CA GLU A 330 6.70 22.01 7.47
C GLU A 330 6.10 20.81 8.22
N MET A 331 6.04 19.63 7.59
CA MET A 331 5.37 18.45 8.15
C MET A 331 6.08 17.13 7.85
N SER A 332 5.88 16.15 8.73
CA SER A 332 6.21 14.74 8.55
C SER A 332 4.95 13.89 8.60
N PHE A 333 4.89 12.86 7.77
CA PHE A 333 3.73 12.00 7.65
C PHE A 333 4.10 10.55 7.34
N GLY A 334 3.18 9.65 7.64
CA GLY A 334 3.32 8.23 7.32
C GLY A 334 1.99 7.50 7.33
N ALA A 335 2.02 6.21 7.05
CA ALA A 335 0.84 5.38 7.03
C ALA A 335 1.05 4.00 7.69
N THR A 336 -0.05 3.38 8.10
CA THR A 336 -0.10 1.95 8.41
C THR A 336 -1.34 1.34 7.77
N ALA A 337 -1.38 0.02 7.60
CA ALA A 337 -2.64 -0.65 7.26
C ALA A 337 -3.69 -0.36 8.34
N GLY A 338 -4.88 0.08 7.92
CA GLY A 338 -6.01 0.40 8.78
C GLY A 338 -7.21 -0.43 8.34
N TYR A 339 -7.80 -1.19 9.26
CA TYR A 339 -8.89 -2.11 8.94
C TYR A 339 -10.25 -1.46 9.16
N GLY A 340 -10.99 -1.30 8.06
CA GLY A 340 -12.23 -0.53 7.99
C GLY A 340 -13.44 -1.36 7.57
N ASP A 341 -13.24 -2.62 7.18
CA ASP A 341 -14.28 -3.51 6.65
C ASP A 341 -14.94 -2.93 5.40
N VAL A 342 -14.14 -2.85 4.34
CA VAL A 342 -14.47 -2.23 3.05
C VAL A 342 -14.89 -3.23 1.97
N VAL A 343 -15.01 -4.51 2.32
CA VAL A 343 -15.34 -5.63 1.42
C VAL A 343 -16.46 -6.49 2.03
N ASP A 344 -17.51 -6.78 1.24
CA ASP A 344 -18.57 -7.72 1.62
C ASP A 344 -18.71 -8.82 0.58
N ILE A 345 -19.09 -10.02 1.02
CA ILE A 345 -19.48 -11.15 0.18
C ILE A 345 -21.01 -11.26 0.17
N PHE A 346 -21.58 -11.28 -1.03
CA PHE A 346 -23.01 -11.45 -1.23
C PHE A 346 -23.35 -12.87 -1.68
N GLU A 347 -24.32 -13.50 -1.01
CA GLU A 347 -24.92 -14.78 -1.37
C GLU A 347 -26.06 -14.57 -2.39
N GLU A 348 -25.76 -14.80 -3.66
CA GLU A 348 -26.72 -14.71 -4.78
C GLU A 348 -27.56 -15.98 -4.88
N THR A 349 -28.88 -15.84 -4.94
CA THR A 349 -29.79 -16.97 -5.22
C THR A 349 -29.94 -17.17 -6.73
N LEU A 350 -29.55 -18.34 -7.25
CA LEU A 350 -29.66 -18.68 -8.66
C LEU A 350 -31.09 -19.03 -9.08
N ASN A 351 -31.45 -18.71 -10.33
CA ASN A 351 -32.72 -19.14 -10.90
C ASN A 351 -32.69 -20.67 -11.13
N PRO A 352 -33.61 -21.44 -10.51
CA PRO A 352 -33.64 -22.90 -10.65
C PRO A 352 -33.93 -23.38 -12.07
N ASP A 353 -34.53 -22.52 -12.92
CA ASP A 353 -34.79 -22.81 -14.33
C ASP A 353 -33.66 -22.32 -15.27
N ASN A 354 -32.79 -21.42 -14.81
CA ASN A 354 -31.69 -20.84 -15.59
C ASN A 354 -30.53 -20.34 -14.68
N PRO A 355 -29.50 -21.13 -14.39
CA PRO A 355 -28.43 -20.76 -13.44
C PRO A 355 -27.52 -19.62 -13.94
N ASN A 356 -27.76 -19.06 -15.11
CA ASN A 356 -27.13 -17.79 -15.57
C ASN A 356 -27.90 -16.55 -15.11
N GLU A 357 -28.97 -16.73 -14.32
CA GLU A 357 -29.72 -15.66 -13.69
C GLU A 357 -29.68 -15.78 -12.16
N TYR A 358 -29.75 -14.63 -11.47
CA TYR A 358 -29.82 -14.52 -10.01
C TYR A 358 -31.01 -13.65 -9.59
N LEU A 359 -31.54 -13.88 -8.38
CA LEU A 359 -32.67 -13.15 -7.83
C LEU A 359 -32.20 -11.83 -7.24
N HIS A 360 -32.76 -10.71 -7.71
CA HIS A 360 -32.49 -9.42 -7.11
C HIS A 360 -33.68 -8.48 -7.24
N ASN A 361 -34.09 -7.87 -6.12
CA ASN A 361 -35.28 -7.01 -6.02
C ASN A 361 -36.56 -7.65 -6.57
N GLY A 362 -36.70 -8.97 -6.39
CA GLY A 362 -37.86 -9.76 -6.80
C GLY A 362 -37.89 -10.14 -8.29
N GLU A 363 -36.83 -9.87 -9.05
CA GLU A 363 -36.70 -10.21 -10.46
C GLU A 363 -35.47 -11.10 -10.70
N TRP A 364 -35.55 -12.00 -11.69
CA TRP A 364 -34.39 -12.76 -12.16
C TRP A 364 -33.57 -11.88 -13.12
N LYS A 365 -32.32 -11.60 -12.77
CA LYS A 365 -31.37 -10.83 -13.59
C LYS A 365 -30.31 -11.75 -14.16
N GLU A 366 -29.94 -11.56 -15.42
CA GLU A 366 -28.83 -12.28 -16.05
C GLU A 366 -27.49 -11.78 -15.47
N PHE A 367 -26.55 -12.69 -15.23
CA PHE A 367 -25.17 -12.31 -14.94
C PHE A 367 -24.54 -11.64 -16.17
N GLU A 368 -23.80 -10.56 -15.96
CA GLU A 368 -22.89 -10.08 -17.00
C GLU A 368 -21.76 -11.10 -17.18
N LYS A 369 -21.36 -11.33 -18.44
CA LYS A 369 -20.34 -12.32 -18.80
C LYS A 369 -19.19 -11.66 -19.54
N GLN A 370 -17.98 -11.87 -19.05
CA GLN A 370 -16.73 -11.45 -19.68
C GLN A 370 -15.88 -12.67 -20.01
N THR A 371 -15.35 -12.74 -21.23
CA THR A 371 -14.43 -13.82 -21.64
C THR A 371 -13.01 -13.27 -21.72
N GLU A 372 -12.12 -13.86 -20.95
CA GLU A 372 -10.71 -13.51 -20.87
C GLU A 372 -9.83 -14.57 -21.54
N THR A 373 -8.67 -14.15 -22.01
CA THR A 373 -7.69 -15.03 -22.67
C THR A 373 -6.35 -14.92 -21.94
N PHE A 374 -5.80 -16.06 -21.52
CA PHE A 374 -4.54 -16.15 -20.79
C PHE A 374 -3.48 -16.85 -21.63
N GLU A 375 -2.24 -16.38 -21.53
CA GLU A 375 -1.06 -16.99 -22.13
C GLU A 375 -0.22 -17.66 -21.04
N ILE A 376 0.14 -18.92 -21.26
CA ILE A 376 0.82 -19.75 -20.26
C ILE A 376 2.08 -20.35 -20.88
N LYS A 377 3.23 -20.05 -20.27
CA LYS A 377 4.50 -20.63 -20.69
C LYS A 377 4.63 -22.08 -20.24
N GLN A 378 4.90 -22.95 -21.19
CA GLN A 378 5.13 -24.37 -20.97
C GLN A 378 6.61 -24.65 -20.69
N GLU A 379 6.91 -25.81 -20.09
CA GLU A 379 8.29 -26.23 -19.77
C GLU A 379 9.23 -26.26 -21.00
N ASP A 380 8.68 -26.51 -22.20
CA ASP A 380 9.44 -26.54 -23.45
C ASP A 380 9.64 -25.14 -24.08
N GLY A 381 9.16 -24.10 -23.41
CA GLY A 381 9.24 -22.70 -23.84
C GLY A 381 8.15 -22.26 -24.83
N THR A 382 7.18 -23.13 -25.16
CA THR A 382 6.02 -22.74 -25.96
C THR A 382 4.96 -22.01 -25.11
N ILE A 383 4.06 -21.28 -25.78
CA ILE A 383 2.93 -20.60 -25.14
C ILE A 383 1.64 -21.36 -25.45
N GLU A 384 0.90 -21.72 -24.41
CA GLU A 384 -0.48 -22.19 -24.50
C GLU A 384 -1.43 -21.02 -24.25
N THR A 385 -2.54 -20.98 -24.99
CA THR A 385 -3.59 -19.96 -24.83
C THR A 385 -4.86 -20.62 -24.31
N VAL A 386 -5.38 -20.14 -23.19
CA VAL A 386 -6.64 -20.63 -22.60
C VAL A 386 -7.65 -19.50 -22.49
N GLN A 387 -8.94 -19.83 -22.65
CA GLN A 387 -10.03 -18.88 -22.41
C GLN A 387 -10.77 -19.23 -21.13
N ARG A 388 -11.21 -18.20 -20.40
CA ARG A 388 -12.05 -18.31 -19.21
C ARG A 388 -13.22 -17.35 -19.31
N ASP A 389 -14.34 -17.77 -18.74
CA ASP A 389 -15.54 -16.96 -18.63
C ASP A 389 -15.72 -16.54 -17.18
N TYR A 390 -15.84 -15.23 -16.95
CA TYR A 390 -16.15 -14.62 -15.65
C TYR A 390 -17.54 -14.04 -15.67
N TYR A 391 -18.21 -14.10 -14.53
CA TYR A 391 -19.59 -13.66 -14.35
C TYR A 391 -19.68 -12.58 -13.29
N TYR A 392 -20.57 -11.62 -13.46
CA TYR A 392 -20.75 -10.50 -12.53
C TYR A 392 -22.22 -10.28 -12.21
N SER A 393 -22.55 -10.14 -10.94
CA SER A 393 -23.85 -9.67 -10.49
C SER A 393 -23.83 -8.13 -10.35
N VAL A 394 -24.91 -7.58 -9.82
CA VAL A 394 -24.95 -6.16 -9.44
C VAL A 394 -24.01 -5.81 -8.29
N HIS A 395 -23.59 -6.79 -7.49
CA HIS A 395 -22.68 -6.59 -6.35
C HIS A 395 -21.21 -6.69 -6.73
N GLY A 396 -20.89 -7.48 -7.76
CA GLY A 396 -19.52 -7.61 -8.30
C GLY A 396 -19.23 -8.98 -8.92
N PRO A 397 -17.93 -9.35 -9.08
CA PRO A 397 -17.53 -10.63 -9.67
C PRO A 397 -18.01 -11.82 -8.84
N VAL A 398 -18.46 -12.85 -9.55
CA VAL A 398 -18.73 -14.18 -8.99
C VAL A 398 -17.39 -14.84 -8.67
N ILE A 399 -17.13 -15.03 -7.37
CA ILE A 399 -15.90 -15.67 -6.88
C ILE A 399 -16.07 -17.17 -6.67
N TRP A 400 -17.32 -17.62 -6.47
CA TRP A 400 -17.69 -19.03 -6.36
C TRP A 400 -19.13 -19.22 -6.82
N LYS A 401 -19.45 -20.37 -7.42
CA LYS A 401 -20.80 -20.68 -7.92
C LYS A 401 -21.05 -22.18 -7.86
N ASP A 402 -22.20 -22.56 -7.32
CA ASP A 402 -22.70 -23.92 -7.37
C ASP A 402 -24.16 -23.97 -7.84
N GLU A 403 -24.36 -24.65 -8.96
CA GLU A 403 -25.68 -24.81 -9.57
C GLU A 403 -26.55 -25.85 -8.85
N GLU A 404 -25.95 -26.77 -8.07
CA GLU A 404 -26.69 -27.80 -7.34
C GLU A 404 -27.40 -27.23 -6.10
N SER A 405 -26.68 -26.45 -5.30
CA SER A 405 -27.26 -25.67 -4.19
C SER A 405 -28.12 -24.50 -4.67
N GLY A 406 -27.89 -24.02 -5.89
CA GLY A 406 -28.57 -22.85 -6.44
C GLY A 406 -28.02 -21.54 -5.88
N THR A 407 -26.72 -21.49 -5.59
CA THR A 407 -26.07 -20.36 -4.92
C THR A 407 -24.83 -19.90 -5.68
N ALA A 408 -24.58 -18.60 -5.70
CA ALA A 408 -23.28 -18.03 -6.07
C ALA A 408 -22.83 -17.02 -5.03
N TYR A 409 -21.53 -16.88 -4.83
CA TYR A 409 -20.96 -15.83 -3.99
C TYR A 409 -20.29 -14.78 -4.87
N THR A 410 -20.65 -13.53 -4.63
CA THR A 410 -20.08 -12.37 -5.33
C THR A 410 -19.38 -11.47 -4.33
N LYS A 411 -18.34 -10.78 -4.78
CA LYS A 411 -17.54 -9.90 -3.94
C LYS A 411 -17.81 -8.44 -4.28
N SER A 412 -17.99 -7.60 -3.28
CA SER A 412 -18.15 -6.15 -3.46
C SER A 412 -17.08 -5.39 -2.69
N TRP A 413 -16.51 -4.36 -3.32
CA TRP A 413 -15.58 -3.42 -2.69
C TRP A 413 -16.22 -2.04 -2.63
N SER A 414 -16.28 -1.44 -1.45
CA SER A 414 -16.86 -0.10 -1.26
C SER A 414 -16.10 1.01 -2.01
N PHE A 415 -14.81 0.79 -2.25
CA PHE A 415 -13.92 1.67 -2.99
C PHE A 415 -13.89 1.41 -4.51
N ARG A 416 -14.57 0.37 -5.03
CA ARG A 416 -14.62 0.07 -6.47
C ARG A 416 -15.12 1.28 -7.28
N GLY A 417 -14.29 1.74 -8.20
CA GLY A 417 -14.51 2.92 -9.05
C GLY A 417 -14.05 4.25 -8.43
N THR A 418 -13.37 4.23 -7.29
CA THR A 418 -12.86 5.43 -6.59
C THR A 418 -11.38 5.31 -6.20
N GLU A 419 -10.68 4.29 -6.70
CA GLU A 419 -9.27 4.08 -6.40
C GLU A 419 -8.38 5.16 -7.02
N ALA A 420 -8.78 5.70 -8.17
CA ALA A 420 -8.18 6.89 -8.75
C ALA A 420 -8.27 8.11 -7.81
N ASP A 421 -9.39 8.26 -7.11
CA ASP A 421 -9.56 9.32 -6.09
C ASP A 421 -8.63 9.06 -4.90
N SER A 422 -8.46 7.81 -4.47
CA SER A 422 -7.50 7.43 -3.42
C SER A 422 -6.04 7.68 -3.82
N TRP A 423 -5.70 7.46 -5.09
CA TRP A 423 -4.40 7.82 -5.64
C TRP A 423 -4.19 9.34 -5.58
N ALA A 424 -5.20 10.12 -5.98
CA ALA A 424 -5.14 11.58 -5.96
C ALA A 424 -5.12 12.14 -4.53
N ALA A 425 -5.80 11.50 -3.59
CA ALA A 425 -5.76 11.85 -2.17
C ALA A 425 -4.35 11.71 -1.59
N TYR A 426 -3.57 10.69 -1.97
CA TYR A 426 -2.16 10.59 -1.60
C TYR A 426 -1.31 11.71 -2.19
N LEU A 427 -1.58 12.08 -3.44
CA LEU A 427 -0.90 13.22 -4.05
C LEU A 427 -1.26 14.51 -3.31
N ASN A 428 -2.54 14.76 -3.01
CA ASN A 428 -2.98 15.92 -2.25
C ASN A 428 -2.36 15.94 -0.84
N MET A 429 -2.24 14.79 -0.18
CA MET A 429 -1.55 14.66 1.11
C MET A 429 -0.09 15.13 1.05
N ASN A 430 0.64 14.85 -0.04
CA ASN A 430 2.03 15.31 -0.21
C ASN A 430 2.14 16.82 -0.38
N TRP A 431 1.09 17.47 -0.87
CA TRP A 431 1.03 18.89 -1.18
C TRP A 431 0.28 19.71 -0.11
N ALA A 432 -0.19 19.08 0.97
CA ALA A 432 -0.85 19.77 2.07
C ALA A 432 0.13 20.72 2.78
N GLU A 433 -0.33 21.93 3.11
CA GLU A 433 0.48 22.91 3.84
C GLU A 433 0.29 22.83 5.36
N ASP A 434 -0.82 22.25 5.83
CA ASP A 434 -1.16 22.14 7.23
C ASP A 434 -2.01 20.89 7.56
N VAL A 435 -2.27 20.69 8.84
CA VAL A 435 -3.05 19.54 9.34
C VAL A 435 -4.51 19.53 8.84
N ASP A 436 -5.08 20.70 8.54
CA ASP A 436 -6.46 20.78 8.06
C ASP A 436 -6.51 20.31 6.59
N GLU A 437 -5.59 20.77 5.74
CA GLU A 437 -5.47 20.29 4.36
C GLU A 437 -5.11 18.79 4.30
N PHE A 438 -4.23 18.33 5.19
CA PHE A 438 -3.89 16.91 5.32
C PHE A 438 -5.13 16.08 5.68
N HIS A 439 -5.96 16.58 6.62
CA HIS A 439 -7.20 15.92 7.01
C HIS A 439 -8.22 15.91 5.87
N GLU A 440 -8.32 16.99 5.07
CA GLU A 440 -9.18 16.98 3.88
C GLU A 440 -8.74 15.91 2.88
N ALA A 441 -7.43 15.77 2.62
CA ALA A 441 -6.91 14.69 1.78
C ALA A 441 -7.24 13.29 2.36
N ALA A 442 -7.16 13.12 3.68
CA ALA A 442 -7.50 11.85 4.34
C ALA A 442 -8.98 11.45 4.17
N LYS A 443 -9.89 12.43 4.09
CA LYS A 443 -11.33 12.19 3.87
C LYS A 443 -11.65 11.76 2.44
N ASP A 444 -10.85 12.20 1.49
CA ASP A 444 -10.99 11.83 0.07
C ASP A 444 -10.45 10.42 -0.22
N TYR A 445 -9.64 9.87 0.69
CA TYR A 445 -9.10 8.51 0.56
C TYR A 445 -10.18 7.45 0.87
N THR A 446 -10.61 6.72 -0.15
CA THR A 446 -11.73 5.77 -0.09
C THR A 446 -11.33 4.33 0.24
N MET A 447 -10.07 3.97 -0.02
CA MET A 447 -9.45 2.74 0.45
C MET A 447 -9.17 2.82 1.97
N SER A 448 -8.83 1.70 2.63
CA SER A 448 -8.75 1.66 4.10
C SER A 448 -7.31 1.70 4.61
N LEU A 449 -6.90 2.80 5.26
CA LEU A 449 -5.57 2.98 5.87
C LEU A 449 -5.65 3.80 7.15
N ASN A 450 -4.51 3.93 7.82
CA ASN A 450 -4.26 4.89 8.88
C ASN A 450 -3.19 5.87 8.41
N TRP A 451 -3.41 7.17 8.52
CA TRP A 451 -2.44 8.22 8.24
C TRP A 451 -2.03 8.95 9.53
N PHE A 452 -0.77 9.36 9.58
CA PHE A 452 -0.15 10.05 10.70
C PHE A 452 0.44 11.38 10.25
N TYR A 453 0.44 12.35 11.16
CA TYR A 453 0.91 13.70 10.90
C TYR A 453 1.70 14.23 12.09
N ALA A 454 2.76 14.98 11.83
CA ALA A 454 3.45 15.83 12.79
C ALA A 454 3.98 17.09 12.08
N ASP A 455 3.89 18.26 12.67
CA ASP A 455 4.43 19.50 12.09
C ASP A 455 5.35 20.27 13.04
N ASN A 456 5.96 21.35 12.54
CA ASN A 456 6.80 22.24 13.32
C ASN A 456 6.01 23.24 14.21
N ASP A 457 4.69 23.27 14.10
CA ASP A 457 3.74 24.05 14.89
C ASP A 457 3.19 23.28 16.11
N ASP A 458 3.81 22.12 16.41
CA ASP A 458 3.48 21.24 17.54
C ASP A 458 2.12 20.53 17.42
N ASN A 459 1.64 20.31 16.19
CA ASN A 459 0.51 19.44 15.94
C ASN A 459 0.98 18.01 15.69
N ILE A 460 0.26 17.05 16.27
CA ILE A 460 0.32 15.63 15.91
C ILE A 460 -1.09 15.14 15.56
N GLY A 461 -1.21 14.29 14.55
CA GLY A 461 -2.51 13.87 14.02
C GLY A 461 -2.58 12.40 13.66
N TYR A 462 -3.76 11.82 13.87
CA TYR A 462 -4.14 10.49 13.41
C TYR A 462 -5.45 10.56 12.62
N PHE A 463 -5.47 9.90 11.46
CA PHE A 463 -6.63 9.86 10.57
C PHE A 463 -6.83 8.44 10.04
N HIS A 464 -7.92 7.78 10.43
CA HIS A 464 -8.37 6.55 9.81
C HIS A 464 -9.15 6.88 8.55
N THR A 465 -8.81 6.24 7.44
CA THR A 465 -9.39 6.49 6.12
C THR A 465 -10.21 5.29 5.65
N GLY A 466 -11.11 5.51 4.69
CA GLY A 466 -11.97 4.44 4.17
C GLY A 466 -13.41 4.84 3.91
N LYS A 467 -13.98 4.25 2.86
CA LYS A 467 -15.37 4.45 2.43
C LYS A 467 -16.29 3.38 3.02
N ILE A 468 -16.70 3.57 4.26
CA ILE A 468 -17.39 2.51 5.01
C ILE A 468 -18.87 2.40 4.62
N PRO A 469 -19.36 1.21 4.20
CA PRO A 469 -20.75 1.02 3.79
C PRO A 469 -21.73 1.05 4.97
N VAL A 470 -22.94 1.54 4.72
CA VAL A 470 -24.04 1.48 5.69
C VAL A 470 -24.81 0.17 5.49
N ARG A 471 -24.51 -0.82 6.34
CA ARG A 471 -25.11 -2.16 6.33
C ARG A 471 -26.50 -2.18 6.97
N ASP A 472 -27.31 -3.18 6.63
CA ASP A 472 -28.60 -3.39 7.27
C ASP A 472 -28.41 -4.00 8.68
N GLU A 473 -29.02 -3.40 9.71
CA GLU A 473 -28.88 -3.89 11.09
C GLU A 473 -29.39 -5.33 11.29
N ARG A 474 -30.17 -5.87 10.36
CA ARG A 474 -30.70 -7.24 10.45
C ARG A 474 -29.70 -8.31 10.07
N ILE A 475 -28.55 -7.98 9.48
CA ILE A 475 -27.53 -8.97 9.10
C ILE A 475 -26.44 -9.08 10.16
N ASP A 476 -25.78 -10.25 10.17
CA ASP A 476 -24.49 -10.42 10.84
C ASP A 476 -23.41 -10.30 9.76
N TRP A 477 -22.83 -9.11 9.65
CA TRP A 477 -21.71 -8.80 8.76
C TRP A 477 -20.45 -9.66 8.94
N ARG A 478 -20.40 -10.55 9.94
CA ARG A 478 -19.36 -11.59 9.99
C ARG A 478 -19.56 -12.67 8.95
N LEU A 479 -20.74 -12.76 8.34
CA LEU A 479 -21.19 -13.82 7.45
C LEU A 479 -21.68 -13.24 6.12
N PRO A 480 -21.76 -14.04 5.04
CA PRO A 480 -22.18 -13.56 3.73
C PRO A 480 -23.57 -12.92 3.78
N THR A 481 -23.71 -11.78 3.10
CA THR A 481 -24.95 -11.00 3.04
C THR A 481 -25.88 -11.55 1.96
N PRO A 482 -27.19 -11.79 2.20
CA PRO A 482 -28.08 -12.25 1.15
C PRO A 482 -28.24 -11.23 0.00
N GLY A 483 -27.84 -11.62 -1.23
CA GLY A 483 -27.80 -10.78 -2.46
C GLY A 483 -29.15 -10.47 -3.10
N THR A 484 -30.25 -10.61 -2.36
CA THR A 484 -31.62 -10.52 -2.92
C THR A 484 -32.10 -9.09 -3.20
N GLY A 485 -31.30 -8.06 -2.91
CA GLY A 485 -31.70 -6.64 -3.04
C GLY A 485 -32.20 -6.00 -1.74
N GLU A 486 -32.65 -6.80 -0.77
CA GLU A 486 -33.23 -6.30 0.48
C GLU A 486 -32.17 -5.82 1.49
N TYR A 487 -30.93 -6.32 1.37
CA TYR A 487 -29.83 -6.09 2.31
C TYR A 487 -28.66 -5.34 1.66
N ASP A 488 -28.82 -4.85 0.43
CA ASP A 488 -27.83 -4.01 -0.25
C ASP A 488 -27.43 -2.82 0.64
N TRP A 489 -26.20 -2.36 0.46
CA TRP A 489 -25.70 -1.18 1.14
C TRP A 489 -26.63 0.01 0.95
N LYS A 490 -26.95 0.71 2.05
CA LYS A 490 -27.86 1.86 2.06
C LYS A 490 -27.17 3.18 1.72
N GLY A 491 -26.02 3.10 1.08
CA GLY A 491 -25.05 4.18 0.89
C GLY A 491 -23.81 3.98 1.75
N PHE A 492 -23.04 5.05 1.91
CA PHE A 492 -21.80 5.07 2.67
C PHE A 492 -21.89 6.09 3.79
N ARG A 493 -21.10 5.89 4.84
CA ARG A 493 -20.96 6.84 5.94
C ARG A 493 -20.26 8.10 5.46
N SER A 494 -20.42 9.18 6.22
CA SER A 494 -19.61 10.37 5.98
C SER A 494 -18.15 10.05 6.33
N PRO A 495 -17.14 10.41 5.52
CA PRO A 495 -15.73 10.29 5.92
C PRO A 495 -15.43 10.96 7.26
N GLU A 496 -16.18 12.01 7.61
CA GLU A 496 -16.08 12.72 8.91
C GLU A 496 -16.41 11.86 10.13
N ASP A 497 -17.11 10.73 9.91
CA ASP A 497 -17.43 9.77 10.96
C ASP A 497 -16.33 8.72 11.13
N ASN A 498 -15.24 8.78 10.35
CA ASN A 498 -14.08 7.92 10.54
C ASN A 498 -13.26 8.40 11.76
N PRO A 499 -12.62 7.47 12.49
CA PRO A 499 -11.73 7.80 13.61
C PRO A 499 -10.67 8.81 13.20
N SER A 500 -10.63 9.95 13.89
CA SER A 500 -9.57 10.94 13.73
C SER A 500 -9.33 11.68 15.04
N GLU A 501 -8.10 12.09 15.27
CA GLU A 501 -7.70 12.84 16.47
C GLU A 501 -6.48 13.71 16.19
N ILE A 502 -6.59 15.00 16.48
CA ILE A 502 -5.49 15.97 16.41
C ILE A 502 -5.17 16.40 17.83
N ASN A 503 -3.89 16.33 18.20
CA ASN A 503 -3.37 16.68 19.51
C ASN A 503 -4.07 15.91 20.66
N PRO A 504 -3.99 14.57 20.66
CA PRO A 504 -4.63 13.75 21.68
C PRO A 504 -4.16 14.14 23.09
N GLU A 505 -5.06 14.09 24.08
CA GLU A 505 -4.73 14.49 25.46
C GLU A 505 -3.56 13.68 26.05
N ARG A 506 -3.39 12.43 25.57
CA ARG A 506 -2.30 11.54 25.98
C ARG A 506 -0.91 12.03 25.52
N GLY A 507 -0.82 12.96 24.56
CA GLY A 507 0.43 13.57 24.10
C GLY A 507 1.25 12.75 23.09
N TYR A 508 0.77 11.57 22.71
CA TYR A 508 1.38 10.71 21.69
C TYR A 508 0.31 9.92 20.92
N ILE A 509 0.70 9.37 19.78
CA ILE A 509 -0.05 8.40 18.98
C ILE A 509 0.82 7.16 18.87
N ALA A 510 0.24 5.98 19.14
CA ALA A 510 0.90 4.70 18.95
C ALA A 510 -0.01 3.80 18.13
N ASN A 511 0.51 3.28 17.02
CA ASN A 511 -0.22 2.39 16.14
C ASN A 511 0.63 1.19 15.74
N TRP A 512 0.04 0.01 15.77
CA TRP A 512 0.59 -1.19 15.14
C TRP A 512 -0.50 -2.04 14.51
N ASN A 513 -1.29 -1.41 13.63
CA ASN A 513 -2.52 -1.96 13.05
C ASN A 513 -3.59 -2.32 14.09
N ASN A 514 -3.47 -1.79 15.31
CA ASN A 514 -4.45 -1.94 16.37
C ASN A 514 -5.71 -1.14 16.05
N LYS A 515 -6.75 -1.39 16.85
CA LYS A 515 -8.07 -0.82 16.71
C LYS A 515 -8.02 0.72 16.59
N PRO A 516 -8.74 1.34 15.65
CA PRO A 516 -8.65 2.77 15.42
C PRO A 516 -9.38 3.58 16.52
N ALA A 517 -10.50 3.09 17.02
CA ALA A 517 -11.31 3.72 18.08
C ALA A 517 -12.03 2.69 18.98
N PRO A 518 -12.43 3.04 20.22
CA PRO A 518 -12.99 2.09 21.19
C PRO A 518 -14.26 1.35 20.75
N ASN A 519 -15.09 1.96 19.90
CA ASN A 519 -16.33 1.37 19.39
C ASN A 519 -16.23 0.94 17.91
N TRP A 520 -15.04 0.98 17.33
CA TRP A 520 -14.81 0.55 15.96
C TRP A 520 -14.82 -0.97 15.86
N ASN A 521 -15.55 -1.46 14.87
CA ASN A 521 -15.70 -2.88 14.60
C ASN A 521 -15.31 -3.13 13.14
N ALA A 522 -14.73 -4.28 12.82
CA ALA A 522 -14.41 -4.67 11.46
C ALA A 522 -14.47 -6.21 11.36
N ASN A 523 -14.65 -6.73 10.15
CA ASN A 523 -14.72 -8.17 9.90
C ASN A 523 -13.52 -8.69 9.10
N GLU A 524 -12.41 -7.96 9.10
CA GLU A 524 -11.17 -8.40 8.46
C GLU A 524 -10.39 -9.34 9.39
N ARG A 525 -9.67 -10.34 8.84
CA ARG A 525 -8.91 -11.34 9.63
C ARG A 525 -8.04 -10.70 10.72
N ASN A 526 -7.32 -9.65 10.36
CA ASN A 526 -6.35 -8.96 11.21
C ASN A 526 -7.00 -7.88 12.09
N SER A 527 -8.32 -7.71 12.02
CA SER A 527 -9.09 -6.74 12.81
C SER A 527 -9.78 -7.35 14.04
N ARG A 528 -9.50 -8.62 14.35
CA ARG A 528 -9.91 -9.28 15.59
C ARG A 528 -9.06 -8.80 16.76
N TRP A 529 -9.12 -7.50 17.01
CA TRP A 529 -8.36 -6.86 18.06
C TRP A 529 -8.85 -7.37 19.41
N GLY A 530 -7.91 -7.87 20.21
CA GLY A 530 -8.13 -8.19 21.62
C GLY A 530 -7.19 -7.39 22.51
N VAL A 531 -7.23 -7.70 23.80
CA VAL A 531 -6.46 -6.99 24.83
C VAL A 531 -4.95 -7.16 24.66
N ASP A 532 -4.51 -8.24 24.00
CA ASP A 532 -3.11 -8.64 23.88
C ASP A 532 -2.32 -7.97 22.75
N ASN A 533 -2.93 -7.03 22.02
CA ASN A 533 -2.35 -6.47 20.82
C ASN A 533 -0.91 -5.94 21.03
N ARG A 534 -0.02 -6.29 20.10
CA ARG A 534 1.43 -5.98 20.11
C ARG A 534 1.77 -4.50 20.28
N VAL A 535 0.86 -3.57 19.95
CA VAL A 535 1.05 -2.12 20.16
C VAL A 535 1.39 -1.77 21.62
N HIS A 536 1.04 -2.64 22.58
CA HIS A 536 1.44 -2.47 23.98
C HIS A 536 2.94 -2.29 24.19
N LYS A 537 3.80 -2.87 23.34
CA LYS A 537 5.26 -2.67 23.46
C LYS A 537 5.65 -1.21 23.23
N PHE A 538 4.96 -0.50 22.33
CA PHE A 538 5.13 0.94 22.16
C PHE A 538 4.45 1.75 23.26
N ILE A 539 3.18 1.43 23.59
CA ILE A 539 2.42 2.16 24.63
C ILE A 539 3.16 2.11 25.98
N ASP A 540 3.48 0.92 26.47
CA ASP A 540 4.13 0.75 27.77
C ASP A 540 5.51 1.42 27.77
N GLY A 541 6.29 1.25 26.68
CA GLY A 541 7.61 1.86 26.55
C GLY A 541 7.58 3.38 26.58
N ILE A 542 6.56 4.00 25.98
CA ILE A 542 6.34 5.45 26.01
C ILE A 542 5.91 5.89 27.42
N GLU A 543 4.89 5.25 28.00
CA GLU A 543 4.31 5.64 29.29
C GLU A 543 5.26 5.45 30.49
N GLU A 544 6.24 4.54 30.39
CA GLU A 544 7.27 4.34 31.41
C GLU A 544 8.31 5.48 31.46
N ARG A 545 8.33 6.38 30.46
CA ARG A 545 9.31 7.46 30.33
C ARG A 545 8.61 8.81 30.53
N GLU A 546 9.22 9.69 31.34
CA GLU A 546 8.70 11.05 31.52
C GLU A 546 8.89 11.94 30.28
N SER A 547 9.92 11.66 29.48
CA SER A 547 10.29 12.42 28.31
C SER A 547 11.16 11.56 27.38
N LEU A 548 10.91 11.61 26.06
CA LEU A 548 11.52 10.73 25.06
C LEU A 548 12.49 11.47 24.13
N THR A 549 13.64 10.86 23.89
CA THR A 549 14.52 11.19 22.76
C THR A 549 14.27 10.25 21.58
N VAL A 550 14.76 10.60 20.39
CA VAL A 550 14.80 9.67 19.24
C VAL A 550 15.47 8.33 19.61
N LYS A 551 16.52 8.36 20.45
CA LYS A 551 17.17 7.15 20.93
C LYS A 551 16.23 6.30 21.80
N ASP A 552 15.45 6.92 22.68
CA ASP A 552 14.50 6.18 23.52
C ASP A 552 13.44 5.47 22.66
N ILE A 553 12.94 6.13 21.61
CA ILE A 553 11.99 5.51 20.67
C ILE A 553 12.66 4.34 19.91
N ASN A 554 13.93 4.48 19.52
CA ASN A 554 14.67 3.37 18.90
C ASN A 554 14.92 2.20 19.88
N ASP A 555 15.19 2.48 21.16
CA ASP A 555 15.31 1.44 22.18
C ASP A 555 13.97 0.69 22.36
N ILE A 556 12.84 1.41 22.35
CA ILE A 556 11.49 0.81 22.37
C ILE A 556 11.27 -0.03 21.09
N ASN A 557 11.67 0.45 19.91
CA ASN A 557 11.58 -0.32 18.66
C ASN A 557 12.41 -1.61 18.74
N TYR A 558 13.60 -1.59 19.34
CA TYR A 558 14.41 -2.79 19.58
C TYR A 558 13.69 -3.80 20.47
N GLU A 559 13.16 -3.34 21.62
CA GLU A 559 12.41 -4.21 22.54
C GLU A 559 11.16 -4.78 21.87
N ALA A 560 10.42 -3.96 21.12
CA ALA A 560 9.25 -4.37 20.35
C ALA A 560 9.60 -5.41 19.26
N SER A 561 10.75 -5.25 18.61
CA SER A 561 11.21 -6.14 17.53
C SER A 561 11.53 -7.55 18.01
N PHE A 562 12.02 -7.70 19.23
CA PHE A 562 12.41 -9.00 19.81
C PHE A 562 11.46 -9.50 20.90
N ALA A 563 10.34 -8.81 21.14
CA ALA A 563 9.43 -9.19 22.21
C ALA A 563 8.82 -10.57 21.99
N ASN A 564 8.85 -11.40 23.03
CA ASN A 564 7.86 -12.46 23.19
C ASN A 564 6.53 -11.79 23.59
N LEU A 565 5.51 -11.90 22.73
CA LEU A 565 4.25 -11.17 22.89
C LEU A 565 3.39 -11.74 24.05
N ASP A 566 3.56 -13.02 24.38
CA ASP A 566 2.85 -13.66 25.48
C ASP A 566 3.41 -13.26 26.85
N GLU A 567 4.63 -12.70 26.89
CA GLU A 567 5.30 -12.38 28.14
C GLU A 567 4.48 -11.44 29.03
N LYS A 568 3.88 -10.38 28.46
CA LYS A 568 3.10 -9.40 29.24
C LYS A 568 1.91 -10.05 29.96
N TRP A 569 1.28 -11.03 29.31
CA TRP A 569 -0.01 -11.57 29.72
C TRP A 569 0.13 -12.86 30.55
N PHE A 570 1.05 -13.72 30.16
CA PHE A 570 1.16 -15.07 30.68
C PHE A 570 2.28 -15.23 31.70
N LYS A 571 3.40 -14.49 31.59
CA LYS A 571 4.51 -14.61 32.56
C LYS A 571 4.10 -14.29 34.00
N PRO A 572 3.33 -13.23 34.32
CA PRO A 572 2.89 -12.99 35.70
C PRO A 572 2.07 -14.15 36.26
N PHE A 573 1.23 -14.76 35.41
CA PHE A 573 0.41 -15.91 35.78
C PHE A 573 1.27 -17.16 35.99
N LEU A 574 2.21 -17.44 35.09
CA LEU A 574 3.16 -18.54 35.20
C LEU A 574 4.04 -18.44 36.45
N LEU A 575 4.55 -17.25 36.77
CA LEU A 575 5.31 -17.01 38.00
C LEU A 575 4.48 -17.33 39.25
N ASN A 576 3.18 -17.01 39.25
CA ASN A 576 2.30 -17.38 40.35
C ASN A 576 2.13 -18.90 40.46
N VAL A 577 1.94 -19.62 39.35
CA VAL A 577 1.85 -21.09 39.34
C VAL A 577 3.15 -21.73 39.86
N LEU A 578 4.30 -21.29 39.34
CA LEU A 578 5.63 -21.74 39.76
C LEU A 578 5.89 -21.49 41.26
N SER A 579 5.41 -20.37 41.80
CA SER A 579 5.57 -20.05 43.23
C SER A 579 4.90 -21.04 44.18
N GLN A 580 3.95 -21.85 43.69
CA GLN A 580 3.30 -22.92 44.44
C GLN A 580 4.06 -24.26 44.38
N LYS A 581 5.11 -24.36 43.54
CA LYS A 581 5.89 -25.58 43.27
C LYS A 581 7.35 -25.50 43.73
N THR A 582 7.71 -24.54 44.58
CA THR A 582 9.09 -24.29 45.05
C THR A 582 9.75 -25.44 45.84
N ASP A 583 9.01 -26.50 46.16
CA ASP A 583 9.57 -27.69 46.82
C ASP A 583 10.40 -28.57 45.85
N ASP A 584 10.28 -28.35 44.55
CA ASP A 584 11.05 -29.02 43.50
C ASP A 584 12.08 -28.05 42.89
N PRO A 585 13.40 -28.37 42.97
CA PRO A 585 14.46 -27.50 42.48
C PRO A 585 14.34 -27.08 41.01
N VAL A 586 13.80 -27.93 40.14
CA VAL A 586 13.65 -27.60 38.71
C VAL A 586 12.70 -26.42 38.54
N TYR A 587 11.57 -26.42 39.25
CA TYR A 587 10.59 -25.34 39.18
C TYR A 587 11.08 -24.08 39.91
N GLU A 588 11.86 -24.22 40.99
CA GLU A 588 12.52 -23.07 41.64
C GLU A 588 13.51 -22.38 40.70
N ASP A 589 14.34 -23.15 39.99
CA ASP A 589 15.32 -22.60 39.04
C ASP A 589 14.64 -21.98 37.81
N ILE A 590 13.60 -22.61 37.25
CA ILE A 590 12.77 -22.04 36.17
C ILE A 590 12.13 -20.72 36.61
N HIS A 591 11.60 -20.66 37.83
CA HIS A 591 11.01 -19.45 38.38
C HIS A 591 12.01 -18.29 38.44
N GLU A 592 13.25 -18.54 38.88
CA GLU A 592 14.27 -17.49 38.93
C GLU A 592 14.76 -17.06 37.54
N GLU A 593 14.89 -17.98 36.57
CA GLU A 593 15.21 -17.62 35.17
C GLU A 593 14.10 -16.77 34.54
N LEU A 594 12.84 -17.21 34.66
CA LEU A 594 11.68 -16.50 34.11
C LEU A 594 11.54 -15.10 34.73
N LYS A 595 11.77 -14.98 36.04
CA LYS A 595 11.73 -13.71 36.76
C LYS A 595 12.86 -12.76 36.36
N ALA A 596 14.03 -13.27 36.02
CA ALA A 596 15.18 -12.47 35.60
C ALA A 596 15.12 -12.06 34.12
N TRP A 597 14.32 -12.76 33.31
CA TRP A 597 14.16 -12.48 31.88
C TRP A 597 13.40 -11.19 31.62
N ASN A 598 13.86 -10.43 30.63
CA ASN A 598 13.28 -9.17 30.15
C ASN A 598 12.16 -9.36 29.10
N GLY A 599 11.80 -10.59 28.75
CA GLY A 599 10.74 -10.87 27.78
C GLY A 599 11.18 -10.81 26.31
N LEU A 600 12.48 -10.79 26.02
CA LEU A 600 13.02 -10.68 24.66
C LEU A 600 13.59 -12.01 24.14
N LYS A 601 13.37 -12.29 22.86
CA LYS A 601 14.03 -13.29 22.01
C LYS A 601 15.25 -12.64 21.33
N GLU A 602 16.28 -12.33 22.11
CA GLU A 602 17.49 -11.61 21.67
C GLU A 602 18.76 -12.47 21.74
N ASP A 603 19.74 -12.17 20.90
CA ASP A 603 21.11 -12.71 20.96
C ASP A 603 22.11 -11.53 20.94
N LYS A 604 22.41 -10.98 22.12
CA LYS A 604 23.35 -9.86 22.24
C LYS A 604 24.80 -10.28 22.14
N ASN A 605 25.08 -11.57 22.38
CA ASN A 605 26.43 -12.09 22.46
C ASN A 605 26.93 -12.65 21.10
N ASN A 606 26.00 -12.84 20.15
CA ASN A 606 26.19 -13.35 18.78
C ASN A 606 26.76 -14.78 18.74
N ASP A 607 26.29 -15.67 19.61
CA ASP A 607 26.65 -17.09 19.59
C ASP A 607 25.68 -17.97 18.80
N GLY A 608 24.59 -17.40 18.28
CA GLY A 608 23.57 -18.11 17.51
C GLY A 608 22.46 -18.72 18.36
N TYR A 609 22.38 -18.38 19.65
CA TYR A 609 21.36 -18.84 20.57
C TYR A 609 20.73 -17.66 21.30
N TYR A 610 19.43 -17.78 21.64
CA TYR A 610 18.78 -16.75 22.45
C TYR A 610 19.40 -16.68 23.84
N ASP A 611 19.63 -15.47 24.36
CA ASP A 611 20.31 -15.22 25.63
C ASP A 611 19.55 -15.79 26.85
N LYS A 612 18.23 -16.01 26.72
CA LYS A 612 17.34 -16.54 27.76
C LYS A 612 16.50 -17.71 27.23
N PRO A 613 17.11 -18.88 26.94
CA PRO A 613 16.44 -19.99 26.29
C PRO A 613 15.41 -20.66 27.21
N VAL A 614 15.76 -20.90 28.49
CA VAL A 614 14.86 -21.55 29.46
C VAL A 614 13.55 -20.77 29.62
N ALA A 615 13.62 -19.45 29.81
CA ALA A 615 12.44 -18.63 30.02
C ALA A 615 11.51 -18.61 28.79
N ASN A 616 12.07 -18.52 27.59
CA ASN A 616 11.31 -18.59 26.34
C ASN A 616 10.68 -19.97 26.14
N LEU A 617 11.48 -21.04 26.20
CA LEU A 617 11.02 -22.41 26.00
C LEU A 617 9.87 -22.76 26.97
N VAL A 618 10.02 -22.44 28.26
CA VAL A 618 8.99 -22.76 29.26
C VAL A 618 7.72 -21.93 29.02
N LEU A 619 7.83 -20.63 28.73
CA LEU A 619 6.65 -19.81 28.49
C LEU A 619 5.89 -20.29 27.25
N ASP A 620 6.60 -20.46 26.13
CA ASP A 620 6.01 -20.89 24.86
C ASP A 620 5.38 -22.29 25.00
N ALA A 621 6.09 -23.24 25.60
CA ALA A 621 5.56 -24.60 25.83
C ALA A 621 4.36 -24.58 26.78
N TRP A 622 4.37 -23.74 27.82
CA TRP A 622 3.26 -23.66 28.76
C TRP A 622 2.01 -23.04 28.13
N VAL A 623 2.15 -21.98 27.33
CA VAL A 623 1.03 -21.39 26.58
C VAL A 623 0.46 -22.41 25.59
N ASN A 624 1.32 -23.11 24.84
CA ASN A 624 0.88 -24.18 23.93
C ASN A 624 0.10 -25.28 24.68
N GLN A 625 0.56 -25.67 25.88
CA GLN A 625 -0.17 -26.65 26.72
C GLN A 625 -1.47 -26.09 27.30
N LEU A 626 -1.60 -24.77 27.49
CA LEU A 626 -2.88 -24.14 27.84
C LEU A 626 -3.84 -24.18 26.64
N GLU A 627 -3.37 -23.83 25.43
CA GLU A 627 -4.17 -23.91 24.21
C GLU A 627 -4.65 -25.34 23.94
N GLU A 628 -3.75 -26.33 24.04
CA GLU A 628 -4.07 -27.74 23.89
C GLU A 628 -5.18 -28.18 24.86
N ARG A 629 -5.06 -27.83 26.14
CA ARG A 629 -6.00 -28.30 27.19
C ARG A 629 -7.31 -27.53 27.22
N ILE A 630 -7.33 -26.26 26.81
CA ILE A 630 -8.51 -25.40 26.91
C ILE A 630 -9.25 -25.32 25.59
N LEU A 631 -8.55 -25.31 24.46
CA LEU A 631 -9.14 -25.03 23.16
C LEU A 631 -9.25 -26.27 22.27
N LYS A 632 -8.34 -27.25 22.36
CA LYS A 632 -8.28 -28.31 21.35
C LYS A 632 -9.44 -29.28 21.38
N ASP A 633 -9.93 -29.66 22.56
CA ASP A 633 -11.08 -30.58 22.60
C ASP A 633 -12.32 -29.96 21.94
N ASP A 634 -12.45 -28.63 21.98
CA ASP A 634 -13.59 -27.86 21.50
C ASP A 634 -13.37 -27.24 20.11
N LEU A 635 -12.14 -27.06 19.64
CA LEU A 635 -11.82 -26.58 18.29
C LEU A 635 -11.31 -27.71 17.37
N GLN A 636 -10.70 -28.76 17.91
CA GLN A 636 -10.09 -29.86 17.16
C GLN A 636 -9.16 -29.33 16.04
N ASP A 637 -9.41 -29.70 14.78
CA ASP A 637 -8.65 -29.24 13.62
C ASP A 637 -8.99 -27.77 13.23
N LEU A 638 -9.93 -27.12 13.92
CA LEU A 638 -10.38 -25.74 13.67
C LEU A 638 -9.57 -24.68 14.44
N GLN A 639 -8.49 -25.06 15.13
CA GLN A 639 -7.65 -24.10 15.86
C GLN A 639 -7.08 -23.00 14.96
N GLU A 640 -6.87 -23.27 13.67
CA GLU A 640 -6.36 -22.29 12.71
C GLU A 640 -7.29 -21.08 12.53
N TYR A 641 -8.60 -21.24 12.79
CA TYR A 641 -9.55 -20.13 12.77
C TYR A 641 -9.36 -19.16 13.94
N ALA A 642 -8.88 -19.64 15.09
CA ALA A 642 -8.49 -18.76 16.18
C ALA A 642 -7.24 -17.95 15.79
N GLY A 643 -6.25 -18.56 15.12
CA GLY A 643 -5.10 -17.84 14.55
C GLY A 643 -4.44 -16.89 15.57
N GLU A 644 -4.17 -15.64 15.16
CA GLU A 644 -3.58 -14.60 16.04
C GLU A 644 -4.46 -14.17 17.23
N SER A 645 -5.70 -14.66 17.31
CA SER A 645 -6.66 -14.30 18.37
C SER A 645 -6.70 -15.32 19.51
N SER A 646 -5.94 -16.43 19.42
CA SER A 646 -5.92 -17.50 20.43
C SER A 646 -5.45 -17.02 21.80
N SER A 647 -4.35 -16.25 21.86
CA SER A 647 -3.83 -15.67 23.11
C SER A 647 -4.87 -14.77 23.78
N SER A 648 -5.55 -13.91 23.02
CA SER A 648 -6.66 -13.08 23.53
C SER A 648 -7.84 -13.90 24.07
N LEU A 649 -8.23 -14.96 23.37
CA LEU A 649 -9.28 -15.87 23.85
C LEU A 649 -8.85 -16.56 25.15
N LEU A 650 -7.63 -17.07 25.22
CA LEU A 650 -7.08 -17.65 26.45
C LEU A 650 -7.07 -16.64 27.60
N ILE A 651 -6.66 -15.40 27.37
CA ILE A 651 -6.67 -14.35 28.40
C ILE A 651 -8.10 -14.12 28.90
N ARG A 652 -9.09 -14.06 28.00
CA ARG A 652 -10.51 -13.92 28.36
C ARG A 652 -11.01 -15.11 29.20
N ILE A 653 -10.61 -16.34 28.88
CA ILE A 653 -10.99 -17.55 29.60
C ILE A 653 -10.32 -17.59 30.99
N LEU A 654 -9.00 -17.38 31.04
CA LEU A 654 -8.20 -17.47 32.27
C LEU A 654 -8.50 -16.32 33.25
N GLN A 655 -8.91 -15.16 32.73
CA GLN A 655 -9.24 -13.96 33.50
C GLN A 655 -10.70 -13.57 33.35
N GLU A 656 -11.61 -14.55 33.27
CA GLU A 656 -13.02 -14.34 32.95
C GLU A 656 -13.66 -13.25 33.82
N GLU A 657 -13.35 -13.15 35.11
CA GLU A 657 -13.92 -12.11 35.98
C GLU A 657 -13.48 -10.69 35.59
N GLN A 658 -12.23 -10.51 35.14
CA GLN A 658 -11.62 -9.23 34.78
C GLN A 658 -11.83 -8.85 33.30
N ALA A 659 -12.06 -9.83 32.43
CA ALA A 659 -12.23 -9.62 30.99
C ALA A 659 -13.38 -8.64 30.70
N ALA A 660 -13.14 -7.66 29.84
CA ALA A 660 -14.18 -6.72 29.41
C ALA A 660 -15.23 -7.42 28.53
N LEU A 661 -14.76 -8.28 27.62
CA LEU A 661 -15.58 -9.17 26.81
C LEU A 661 -15.61 -10.57 27.45
N LYS A 662 -16.75 -10.96 28.00
CA LYS A 662 -16.96 -12.31 28.59
C LYS A 662 -17.04 -13.37 27.50
N THR A 663 -16.72 -14.62 27.86
CA THR A 663 -16.95 -15.78 26.99
C THR A 663 -18.39 -16.30 27.14
N GLU A 664 -18.97 -16.81 26.06
CA GLU A 664 -20.29 -17.44 26.03
C GLU A 664 -20.21 -18.96 26.23
N TYR A 665 -19.14 -19.60 25.77
CA TYR A 665 -18.92 -21.04 25.86
C TYR A 665 -18.16 -21.44 27.14
N ASN A 666 -18.38 -22.68 27.60
CA ASN A 666 -17.76 -23.22 28.82
C ASN A 666 -16.43 -23.94 28.51
N TRP A 667 -15.41 -23.18 28.12
CA TRP A 667 -14.09 -23.67 27.74
C TRP A 667 -13.36 -24.48 28.82
N LEU A 668 -13.63 -24.23 30.09
CA LEU A 668 -12.96 -24.91 31.20
C LEU A 668 -13.60 -26.26 31.55
N ASN A 669 -14.76 -26.60 30.96
CA ASN A 669 -15.48 -27.86 31.22
C ASN A 669 -15.67 -28.19 32.73
N GLY A 670 -15.75 -27.14 33.57
CA GLY A 670 -15.91 -27.24 35.03
C GLY A 670 -14.62 -27.46 35.83
N GLN A 671 -13.45 -27.47 35.19
CA GLN A 671 -12.14 -27.47 35.86
C GLN A 671 -11.80 -26.06 36.36
N SER A 672 -10.90 -25.98 37.35
CA SER A 672 -10.39 -24.69 37.83
C SER A 672 -9.18 -24.23 37.02
N VAL A 673 -9.07 -22.92 36.81
CA VAL A 673 -7.93 -22.30 36.12
C VAL A 673 -6.60 -22.68 36.78
N GLU A 674 -6.56 -22.75 38.11
CA GLU A 674 -5.35 -23.13 38.84
C GLU A 674 -4.92 -24.58 38.60
N GLU A 675 -5.88 -25.50 38.43
CA GLU A 675 -5.63 -26.92 38.15
C GLU A 675 -5.08 -27.09 36.73
N ILE A 676 -5.75 -26.53 35.72
CA ILE A 676 -5.29 -26.60 34.33
C ILE A 676 -3.90 -25.98 34.20
N ALA A 677 -3.69 -24.79 34.76
CA ALA A 677 -2.41 -24.08 34.67
C ALA A 677 -1.26 -24.86 35.30
N ALA A 678 -1.50 -25.54 36.43
CA ALA A 678 -0.49 -26.36 37.09
C ALA A 678 -0.18 -27.66 36.31
N GLU A 679 -1.20 -28.30 35.73
CA GLU A 679 -1.03 -29.50 34.91
C GLU A 679 -0.33 -29.19 33.57
N SER A 680 -0.73 -28.11 32.88
CA SER A 680 -0.05 -27.63 31.67
C SER A 680 1.43 -27.35 31.92
N LEU A 681 1.78 -26.83 33.11
CA LEU A 681 3.17 -26.58 33.48
C LEU A 681 3.95 -27.88 33.71
N GLU A 682 3.36 -28.87 34.37
CA GLU A 682 3.99 -30.18 34.57
C GLU A 682 4.27 -30.88 33.23
N GLU A 683 3.32 -30.80 32.31
CA GLU A 683 3.44 -31.38 30.97
C GLU A 683 4.49 -30.65 30.13
N ALA A 684 4.44 -29.31 30.07
CA ALA A 684 5.43 -28.49 29.37
C ALA A 684 6.86 -28.76 29.85
N VAL A 685 7.08 -28.82 31.18
CA VAL A 685 8.42 -29.10 31.72
C VAL A 685 8.86 -30.53 31.41
N THR A 686 7.93 -31.50 31.45
CA THR A 686 8.24 -32.88 31.11
C THR A 686 8.68 -33.00 29.65
N GLU A 687 7.94 -32.40 28.72
CA GLU A 687 8.28 -32.40 27.29
C GLU A 687 9.65 -31.75 27.03
N LEU A 688 9.90 -30.59 27.65
CA LEU A 688 11.18 -29.89 27.52
C LEU A 688 12.35 -30.71 28.11
N GLN A 689 12.14 -31.43 29.21
CA GLN A 689 13.16 -32.34 29.76
C GLN A 689 13.42 -33.54 28.85
N GLU A 690 12.41 -34.05 28.14
CA GLU A 690 12.57 -35.11 27.15
C GLU A 690 13.34 -34.64 25.92
N GLU A 691 13.13 -33.40 25.48
CA GLU A 691 13.78 -32.80 24.30
C GLU A 691 15.21 -32.31 24.59
N HIS A 692 15.38 -31.52 25.65
CA HIS A 692 16.63 -30.81 25.96
C HIS A 692 17.43 -31.43 27.12
N GLY A 693 16.87 -32.42 27.81
CA GLY A 693 17.51 -33.12 28.92
C GLY A 693 17.05 -32.62 30.30
N GLU A 694 17.38 -33.41 31.35
CA GLU A 694 16.89 -33.20 32.72
C GLU A 694 17.37 -31.89 33.38
N SER A 695 18.54 -31.39 32.99
CA SER A 695 19.17 -30.20 33.58
C SER A 695 18.82 -28.96 32.76
N ILE A 696 18.04 -28.04 33.31
CA ILE A 696 17.61 -26.83 32.61
C ILE A 696 18.78 -25.93 32.19
N THR A 697 19.95 -26.05 32.84
CA THR A 697 21.17 -25.32 32.48
C THR A 697 21.75 -25.72 31.12
N ASP A 698 21.34 -26.88 30.61
CA ASP A 698 21.80 -27.43 29.33
C ASP A 698 20.81 -27.09 28.20
N TRP A 699 19.69 -26.43 28.52
CA TRP A 699 18.68 -26.07 27.54
C TRP A 699 19.16 -24.88 26.70
N GLU A 700 19.29 -25.13 25.41
CA GLU A 700 19.68 -24.15 24.40
C GLU A 700 18.52 -23.94 23.42
N MET A 701 18.33 -22.71 22.95
CA MET A 701 17.33 -22.36 21.95
C MET A 701 18.04 -21.60 20.82
N PRO A 702 18.31 -22.24 19.68
CA PRO A 702 18.89 -21.56 18.52
C PRO A 702 18.03 -20.36 18.11
N ILE A 703 18.66 -19.29 17.64
CA ILE A 703 17.91 -18.16 17.10
C ILE A 703 17.13 -18.58 15.86
N GLU A 704 15.97 -17.97 15.66
CA GLU A 704 15.29 -18.02 14.37
C GLU A 704 15.96 -17.01 13.43
N THR A 705 16.15 -17.40 12.18
CA THR A 705 16.74 -16.54 11.16
C THR A 705 15.76 -16.23 10.05
N MET A 706 16.00 -15.12 9.35
CA MET A 706 15.31 -14.72 8.13
C MET A 706 16.30 -14.17 7.10
N THR A 707 15.88 -14.05 5.85
CA THR A 707 16.65 -13.48 4.75
C THR A 707 15.83 -12.43 3.99
N PHE A 708 16.47 -11.73 3.05
CA PHE A 708 15.76 -10.89 2.07
C PHE A 708 15.48 -11.71 0.81
N GLY A 709 14.24 -12.19 0.64
CA GLY A 709 13.82 -13.10 -0.43
C GLY A 709 13.83 -12.51 -1.84
N ALA A 710 13.66 -13.36 -2.87
CA ALA A 710 13.64 -12.94 -4.28
C ALA A 710 12.25 -12.60 -4.83
N GLU A 711 11.21 -12.77 -4.02
CA GLU A 711 9.81 -12.67 -4.42
C GLU A 711 9.09 -11.48 -3.79
N SER A 712 8.08 -11.01 -4.50
CA SER A 712 7.16 -9.96 -4.06
C SER A 712 6.18 -10.45 -2.99
N LEU A 713 5.43 -9.50 -2.41
CA LEU A 713 4.31 -9.76 -1.49
C LEU A 713 3.23 -10.70 -2.06
N VAL A 714 3.15 -10.85 -3.38
CA VAL A 714 2.18 -11.70 -4.09
C VAL A 714 2.85 -12.94 -4.71
N GLY A 715 4.06 -13.30 -4.27
CA GLY A 715 4.74 -14.55 -4.66
C GLY A 715 5.31 -14.53 -6.08
N VAL A 716 5.35 -13.39 -6.75
CA VAL A 716 5.97 -13.26 -8.09
C VAL A 716 7.45 -12.89 -7.94
N PRO A 717 8.39 -13.57 -8.63
CA PRO A 717 9.81 -13.22 -8.64
C PRO A 717 10.01 -11.76 -9.10
N HIS A 718 10.75 -10.96 -8.33
CA HIS A 718 11.01 -9.56 -8.66
C HIS A 718 12.48 -9.13 -8.50
N GLY A 719 13.36 -10.10 -8.22
CA GLY A 719 14.80 -9.92 -8.03
C GLY A 719 15.54 -11.26 -7.90
N LEU A 720 16.78 -11.24 -7.42
CA LEU A 720 17.57 -12.45 -7.14
C LEU A 720 17.68 -12.79 -5.65
N GLY A 721 17.11 -11.97 -4.75
CA GLY A 721 17.22 -12.20 -3.32
C GLY A 721 18.61 -11.88 -2.77
N ASP A 722 18.74 -12.02 -1.46
CA ASP A 722 19.99 -12.10 -0.71
C ASP A 722 19.90 -13.30 0.24
N GLN A 723 21.03 -13.93 0.54
CA GLN A 723 21.09 -15.17 1.34
C GLN A 723 21.79 -14.96 2.68
N GLU A 724 22.11 -13.72 3.02
CA GLU A 724 22.60 -13.36 4.34
C GLU A 724 21.49 -13.58 5.38
N GLU A 725 21.72 -14.54 6.27
CA GLU A 725 20.84 -14.79 7.41
C GLU A 725 21.00 -13.69 8.46
N ILE A 726 19.87 -13.18 8.91
CA ILE A 726 19.78 -12.25 10.04
C ILE A 726 18.82 -12.82 11.07
N ILE A 727 18.98 -12.44 12.34
CA ILE A 727 18.02 -12.84 13.38
C ILE A 727 16.62 -12.35 13.01
N SER A 728 15.63 -13.23 13.17
CA SER A 728 14.22 -12.92 12.94
C SER A 728 13.78 -11.82 13.91
N MET A 729 13.09 -10.81 13.39
CA MET A 729 12.63 -9.67 14.18
C MET A 729 11.30 -9.13 13.67
N ASN A 730 10.41 -8.77 14.59
CA ASN A 730 9.13 -8.15 14.28
C ASN A 730 9.29 -6.63 14.08
N ARG A 731 10.01 -6.24 13.02
CA ARG A 731 10.38 -4.86 12.74
C ARG A 731 9.82 -4.36 11.40
N GLY A 732 9.70 -3.05 11.24
CA GLY A 732 9.51 -2.40 9.93
C GLY A 732 10.52 -2.90 8.90
N SER A 733 10.09 -3.18 7.66
CA SER A 733 10.97 -3.46 6.53
C SER A 733 11.70 -2.20 6.03
N GLU A 734 11.20 -1.03 6.40
CA GLU A 734 11.89 0.27 6.43
C GLU A 734 11.65 0.87 7.82
N ASN A 735 12.54 1.73 8.31
CA ASN A 735 12.33 2.45 9.56
C ASN A 735 12.90 3.86 9.44
N HIS A 736 12.14 4.88 9.80
CA HIS A 736 12.58 6.27 9.84
C HIS A 736 12.19 6.96 11.14
N PHE A 737 12.98 7.97 11.50
CA PHE A 737 12.75 8.88 12.60
C PHE A 737 12.88 10.30 12.07
N VAL A 738 11.90 11.14 12.35
CA VAL A 738 11.90 12.55 11.97
C VAL A 738 11.49 13.38 13.17
N GLU A 739 12.31 14.36 13.51
CA GLU A 739 12.01 15.37 14.50
C GLU A 739 11.69 16.69 13.80
N MET A 740 10.51 17.25 14.08
CA MET A 740 10.03 18.49 13.48
C MET A 740 10.42 19.68 14.35
N THR A 741 11.50 20.37 13.98
CA THR A 741 12.00 21.54 14.75
C THR A 741 11.50 22.84 14.14
N GLN A 742 11.55 23.94 14.90
CA GLN A 742 11.25 25.28 14.38
C GLN A 742 12.21 25.76 13.28
N GLU A 743 13.36 25.12 13.11
CA GLU A 743 14.34 25.44 12.06
C GLU A 743 14.19 24.50 10.84
N GLY A 744 13.21 23.59 10.86
CA GLY A 744 12.96 22.57 9.85
C GLY A 744 13.21 21.14 10.37
N PRO A 745 13.00 20.12 9.52
CA PRO A 745 13.11 18.72 9.91
C PRO A 745 14.55 18.26 10.12
N SER A 746 14.73 17.27 11.00
CA SER A 746 15.95 16.48 11.15
C SER A 746 15.58 15.01 11.29
N GLY A 747 16.28 14.13 10.58
CA GLY A 747 15.83 12.74 10.49
C GLY A 747 16.92 11.75 10.11
N GLN A 748 16.59 10.48 10.32
CA GLN A 748 17.43 9.34 10.00
C GLN A 748 16.56 8.15 9.63
N ASN A 749 17.01 7.31 8.71
CA ASN A 749 16.26 6.13 8.27
C ASN A 749 17.16 4.96 7.88
N VAL A 750 16.52 3.83 7.60
CA VAL A 750 17.13 2.66 6.97
C VAL A 750 16.10 1.96 6.11
N THR A 751 16.44 1.75 4.84
CA THR A 751 15.60 1.12 3.81
C THR A 751 16.35 -0.10 3.25
N PRO A 752 16.43 -1.19 4.03
CA PRO A 752 17.15 -2.38 3.61
C PRO A 752 16.46 -3.10 2.44
N PRO A 753 17.19 -3.97 1.71
CA PRO A 753 18.62 -4.26 1.87
C PRO A 753 19.51 -3.15 1.33
N GLY A 754 19.03 -2.37 0.34
CA GLY A 754 19.72 -1.23 -0.27
C GLY A 754 18.87 -0.58 -1.35
N GLN A 755 19.30 0.57 -1.87
CA GLN A 755 18.52 1.40 -2.78
C GLN A 755 18.46 0.86 -4.22
N ILE A 756 19.53 0.29 -4.77
CA ILE A 756 19.64 -0.04 -6.20
C ILE A 756 19.60 -1.55 -6.43
N GLY A 757 18.52 -2.03 -7.09
CA GLY A 757 18.28 -3.44 -7.38
C GLY A 757 18.97 -3.95 -8.66
N PHE A 758 19.86 -3.16 -9.26
CA PHE A 758 20.50 -3.50 -10.52
C PHE A 758 21.63 -4.53 -10.36
N ILE A 759 21.61 -5.55 -11.21
CA ILE A 759 22.66 -6.57 -11.36
C ILE A 759 23.07 -6.60 -12.82
N ASN A 760 24.32 -6.32 -13.13
CA ASN A 760 24.78 -6.29 -14.52
C ASN A 760 24.78 -7.69 -15.16
N GLN A 761 24.91 -7.78 -16.49
CA GLN A 761 24.89 -9.06 -17.21
C GLN A 761 25.99 -10.05 -16.76
N ASN A 762 27.09 -9.57 -16.17
CA ASN A 762 28.15 -10.41 -15.60
C ASN A 762 27.76 -11.00 -14.22
N GLY A 763 26.69 -10.54 -13.60
CA GLY A 763 26.25 -10.92 -12.26
C GLY A 763 26.93 -10.12 -11.14
N GLU A 764 27.49 -8.95 -11.45
CA GLU A 764 28.00 -8.04 -10.45
C GLU A 764 26.84 -7.16 -9.95
N TYR A 765 26.63 -7.20 -8.64
CA TYR A 765 25.61 -6.42 -7.96
C TYR A 765 26.04 -4.95 -7.87
N SER A 766 25.08 -4.03 -7.93
CA SER A 766 25.30 -2.65 -7.49
C SER A 766 25.89 -2.63 -6.07
N GLN A 767 26.76 -1.66 -5.79
CA GLN A 767 27.27 -1.45 -4.43
C GLN A 767 26.14 -1.13 -3.44
N HIS A 768 25.03 -0.55 -3.93
CA HIS A 768 23.84 -0.18 -3.15
C HIS A 768 22.72 -1.24 -3.20
N TYR A 769 23.04 -2.48 -3.55
CA TYR A 769 22.05 -3.57 -3.55
C TYR A 769 21.70 -4.04 -2.14
N ARG A 770 22.68 -3.98 -1.21
CA ARG A 770 22.58 -4.57 0.14
C ARG A 770 23.40 -3.87 1.23
N ASP A 771 23.81 -2.62 0.98
CA ASP A 771 24.68 -1.84 1.86
C ASP A 771 23.99 -1.33 3.15
N GLN A 772 22.68 -1.53 3.28
CA GLN A 772 21.91 -1.13 4.47
C GLN A 772 21.55 -2.31 5.39
N ILE A 773 21.90 -3.55 5.04
CA ILE A 773 21.62 -4.75 5.87
C ILE A 773 22.28 -4.63 7.26
N ASP A 774 23.54 -4.20 7.33
CA ASP A 774 24.24 -4.09 8.62
C ASP A 774 23.68 -2.96 9.50
N LEU A 775 23.26 -1.83 8.91
CA LEU A 775 22.55 -0.77 9.63
C LEU A 775 21.24 -1.32 10.22
N PHE A 776 20.48 -2.05 9.41
CA PHE A 776 19.24 -2.67 9.83
C PHE A 776 19.48 -3.62 11.02
N LYS A 777 20.39 -4.59 10.91
CA LYS A 777 20.68 -5.56 11.99
C LYS A 777 21.13 -4.91 13.30
N SER A 778 21.85 -3.79 13.22
CA SER A 778 22.44 -3.11 14.37
C SER A 778 21.54 -2.03 15.00
N PHE A 779 20.35 -1.78 14.43
CA PHE A 779 19.48 -0.66 14.83
C PHE A 779 20.21 0.69 14.70
N GLU A 780 21.05 0.80 13.68
CA GLU A 780 21.70 2.03 13.24
C GLU A 780 20.98 2.57 12.00
N TYR A 781 21.13 3.88 11.77
CA TYR A 781 20.40 4.61 10.74
C TYR A 781 21.35 5.58 10.03
N LYS A 782 21.08 5.80 8.75
CA LYS A 782 21.75 6.85 7.97
C LYS A 782 20.98 8.17 8.11
N PRO A 783 21.66 9.32 8.03
CA PRO A 783 20.97 10.62 8.05
C PRO A 783 20.07 10.79 6.82
N MET A 784 18.97 11.53 6.99
CA MET A 784 18.15 12.03 5.88
C MET A 784 18.60 13.45 5.52
N HIS A 785 18.99 13.68 4.27
CA HIS A 785 19.51 14.96 3.79
C HIS A 785 18.41 15.87 3.24
N PHE A 786 17.68 16.56 4.11
CA PHE A 786 16.56 17.43 3.72
C PHE A 786 16.99 18.71 2.98
N TYR A 787 18.16 19.25 3.29
CA TYR A 787 18.62 20.53 2.73
C TYR A 787 19.55 20.32 1.54
N GLN A 788 19.40 21.16 0.51
CA GLN A 788 20.20 21.08 -0.71
C GLN A 788 21.72 21.13 -0.47
N GLU A 789 22.18 21.93 0.49
CA GLU A 789 23.61 22.00 0.82
C GLU A 789 24.13 20.66 1.37
N ASP A 790 23.35 19.98 2.21
CA ASP A 790 23.69 18.68 2.77
C ASP A 790 23.70 17.59 1.69
N VAL A 791 22.69 17.60 0.81
CA VAL A 791 22.61 16.69 -0.36
C VAL A 791 23.86 16.85 -1.24
N GLN A 792 24.26 18.08 -1.54
CA GLN A 792 25.44 18.34 -2.37
C GLN A 792 26.75 17.96 -1.68
N GLU A 793 26.84 18.09 -0.35
CA GLU A 793 28.02 17.68 0.42
C GLU A 793 28.20 16.15 0.40
N HIS A 794 27.10 15.40 0.47
CA HIS A 794 27.08 13.94 0.55
C HIS A 794 26.91 13.25 -0.82
N ALA A 795 26.71 14.03 -1.89
CA ALA A 795 26.60 13.51 -3.24
C ALA A 795 27.89 12.81 -3.71
N VAL A 796 27.80 11.51 -3.97
CA VAL A 796 28.89 10.72 -4.58
C VAL A 796 28.79 10.65 -6.10
N GLU A 797 27.59 10.91 -6.63
CA GLU A 797 27.32 11.00 -8.06
C GLU A 797 26.40 12.19 -8.35
N THR A 798 26.61 12.83 -9.51
CA THR A 798 25.71 13.87 -10.03
C THR A 798 25.49 13.65 -11.50
N VAL A 799 24.22 13.53 -11.89
CA VAL A 799 23.78 13.27 -13.26
C VAL A 799 22.87 14.41 -13.71
N GLU A 800 23.07 14.88 -14.94
CA GLU A 800 22.15 15.80 -15.59
C GLU A 800 21.30 15.01 -16.58
N LEU A 801 19.98 15.07 -16.43
CA LEU A 801 19.01 14.61 -17.41
C LEU A 801 18.46 15.79 -18.18
N THR A 802 18.06 15.56 -19.42
CA THR A 802 17.33 16.55 -20.21
C THR A 802 16.22 15.84 -20.92
N PHE A 803 15.00 16.30 -20.70
CA PHE A 803 13.84 15.82 -21.42
C PHE A 803 13.51 16.80 -22.55
N ASP A 804 13.19 16.24 -23.72
CA ASP A 804 12.73 17.05 -24.85
C ASP A 804 11.24 17.36 -24.65
N HIS A 805 10.94 18.61 -24.34
CA HIS A 805 9.58 19.14 -24.17
C HIS A 805 9.19 20.07 -25.33
N SER A 806 9.72 19.85 -26.53
CA SER A 806 9.36 20.66 -27.69
C SER A 806 7.84 20.75 -27.87
N THR A 807 7.21 21.86 -27.45
CA THR A 807 5.79 22.12 -27.70
C THR A 807 5.61 22.70 -29.10
N VAL A 808 4.39 22.63 -29.64
CA VAL A 808 4.05 23.29 -30.91
C VAL A 808 4.35 24.78 -30.83
N THR A 809 4.05 25.43 -29.70
CA THR A 809 4.31 26.84 -29.48
C THR A 809 5.82 27.15 -29.44
N ASP A 810 6.64 26.37 -28.73
CA ASP A 810 8.10 26.55 -28.68
C ASP A 810 8.74 26.38 -30.06
N VAL A 811 8.24 25.40 -30.80
CA VAL A 811 8.66 25.11 -32.17
C VAL A 811 8.31 26.24 -33.14
N ILE A 812 7.15 26.89 -32.95
CA ILE A 812 6.78 28.10 -33.69
C ILE A 812 7.76 29.25 -33.39
N GLU A 813 8.23 29.40 -32.16
CA GLU A 813 9.20 30.45 -31.79
C GLU A 813 10.59 30.24 -32.39
N GLN A 814 11.04 28.99 -32.51
CA GLN A 814 12.34 28.60 -33.08
C GLN A 814 12.52 29.04 -34.55
N LYS A 815 11.42 29.13 -35.32
CA LYS A 815 11.31 29.62 -36.73
C LYS A 815 12.09 28.86 -37.81
N THR A 816 13.20 28.19 -37.50
CA THR A 816 14.05 27.44 -38.44
C THR A 816 14.82 26.36 -37.70
N GLY A 817 15.04 25.19 -38.31
CA GLY A 817 15.75 24.07 -37.70
C GLY A 817 15.06 22.74 -38.02
N THR A 818 15.67 21.62 -37.65
CA THR A 818 14.96 20.33 -37.64
C THR A 818 14.40 20.13 -36.24
N VAL A 819 13.11 19.80 -36.14
CA VAL A 819 12.41 19.58 -34.88
C VAL A 819 11.58 18.31 -34.95
N GLU A 820 11.32 17.73 -33.79
CA GLU A 820 10.30 16.73 -33.57
C GLU A 820 9.35 17.29 -32.52
N VAL A 821 8.04 17.21 -32.81
CA VAL A 821 7.05 17.92 -31.99
C VAL A 821 5.75 17.11 -31.91
N PRO A 822 5.30 16.75 -30.70
CA PRO A 822 3.96 16.27 -30.48
C PRO A 822 2.96 17.43 -30.57
N GLY A 823 1.80 17.20 -31.19
CA GLY A 823 0.72 18.16 -31.25
C GLY A 823 -0.60 17.54 -31.69
N TYR A 824 -1.71 18.11 -31.22
CA TYR A 824 -3.06 17.69 -31.59
C TYR A 824 -3.42 18.20 -32.97
N ILE A 825 -3.98 17.33 -33.82
CA ILE A 825 -4.50 17.76 -35.13
C ILE A 825 -5.74 18.62 -34.89
N VAL A 826 -5.65 19.91 -35.22
CA VAL A 826 -6.75 20.87 -35.02
C VAL A 826 -7.45 21.24 -36.31
N GLY A 827 -6.86 20.97 -37.49
CA GLY A 827 -7.52 21.29 -38.75
C GLY A 827 -6.66 21.26 -40.00
N ASN A 828 -7.13 21.93 -41.07
CA ASN A 828 -6.50 21.94 -42.39
C ASN A 828 -6.56 23.32 -43.06
N VAL A 829 -5.54 23.65 -43.87
CA VAL A 829 -5.43 24.95 -44.54
C VAL A 829 -5.92 24.90 -46.00
N LYS A 830 -6.75 25.88 -46.39
CA LYS A 830 -7.15 26.11 -47.78
C LYS A 830 -6.13 26.93 -48.56
N ASN A 831 -5.73 28.05 -47.96
CA ASN A 831 -4.83 29.06 -48.52
C ASN A 831 -4.41 30.04 -47.40
N LYS A 832 -3.57 31.03 -47.77
CA LYS A 832 -2.84 31.98 -46.89
C LYS A 832 -3.63 32.70 -45.80
N HIS A 833 -4.97 32.71 -45.83
CA HIS A 833 -5.82 33.40 -44.86
C HIS A 833 -7.05 32.60 -44.42
N THR A 834 -7.10 31.30 -44.72
CA THR A 834 -8.31 30.50 -44.47
C THR A 834 -7.94 29.06 -44.12
N PHE A 835 -8.27 28.67 -42.90
CA PHE A 835 -8.19 27.32 -42.36
C PHE A 835 -9.60 26.81 -42.01
N ALA A 836 -9.73 25.51 -41.78
CA ALA A 836 -10.93 24.87 -41.28
C ALA A 836 -10.52 23.99 -40.09
N LEU A 837 -11.15 24.21 -38.94
CA LEU A 837 -11.01 23.40 -37.72
C LEU A 837 -12.13 22.36 -37.58
N GLU A 838 -13.09 22.39 -38.51
CA GLU A 838 -14.32 21.60 -38.48
C GLU A 838 -14.51 20.92 -39.86
N PRO A 839 -15.43 19.94 -40.01
CA PRO A 839 -15.58 19.01 -41.15
C PRO A 839 -15.83 19.57 -42.58
N ALA A 840 -15.23 20.70 -42.96
CA ALA A 840 -15.21 21.31 -44.28
C ALA A 840 -13.76 21.40 -44.83
N PHE A 841 -12.93 20.40 -44.55
CA PHE A 841 -11.51 20.36 -44.94
C PHE A 841 -11.31 20.42 -46.46
N TYR A 842 -10.28 21.14 -46.88
CA TYR A 842 -10.13 21.61 -48.24
C TYR A 842 -9.30 20.67 -49.13
N ASN A 843 -8.30 19.99 -48.56
CA ASN A 843 -7.39 19.06 -49.25
C ASN A 843 -6.70 18.13 -48.24
N ASN A 844 -5.87 17.19 -48.72
CA ASN A 844 -5.04 16.31 -47.88
C ASN A 844 -3.56 16.67 -47.94
N ASP A 845 -3.24 17.88 -48.39
CA ASP A 845 -1.85 18.27 -48.61
C ASP A 845 -1.21 18.79 -47.32
N ASN A 846 -2.02 19.28 -46.37
CA ASN A 846 -1.53 19.81 -45.11
C ASN A 846 -2.53 19.59 -43.96
N LEU A 847 -1.98 19.51 -42.75
CA LEU A 847 -2.71 19.54 -41.48
C LEU A 847 -2.13 20.63 -40.57
N LEU A 848 -2.94 21.11 -39.63
CA LEU A 848 -2.53 22.02 -38.56
C LEU A 848 -2.46 21.21 -37.27
N ILE A 849 -1.37 21.36 -36.54
CA ILE A 849 -1.26 20.88 -35.17
C ILE A 849 -1.11 22.03 -34.18
N ALA A 850 -1.51 21.82 -32.94
CA ALA A 850 -1.39 22.75 -31.82
C ALA A 850 -1.17 21.99 -30.50
N ASP A 851 -0.81 22.70 -29.44
CA ASP A 851 -0.62 22.12 -28.11
C ASP A 851 -1.94 21.65 -27.47
N SER A 852 -3.08 22.19 -27.93
CA SER A 852 -4.42 21.84 -27.46
C SER A 852 -5.31 21.37 -28.63
N PRO A 853 -6.15 20.33 -28.46
CA PRO A 853 -7.09 19.88 -29.49
C PRO A 853 -8.20 20.89 -29.79
N PHE A 854 -8.41 21.88 -28.91
CA PHE A 854 -9.42 22.91 -29.06
C PHE A 854 -8.84 24.27 -29.47
N GLU A 855 -7.56 24.32 -29.86
CA GLU A 855 -6.92 25.56 -30.26
C GLU A 855 -7.64 26.18 -31.46
N THR A 856 -7.93 27.48 -31.36
CA THR A 856 -8.61 28.26 -32.41
C THR A 856 -7.81 29.46 -32.88
N ASP A 857 -6.74 29.84 -32.17
CA ASP A 857 -5.83 30.91 -32.55
C ASP A 857 -4.75 30.40 -33.54
N PRO A 858 -4.73 30.89 -34.78
CA PRO A 858 -3.74 30.51 -35.77
C PRO A 858 -2.28 30.78 -35.39
N SER A 859 -2.01 31.69 -34.45
CA SER A 859 -0.62 31.97 -34.03
C SER A 859 0.01 30.81 -33.27
N ASN A 860 -0.80 29.92 -32.69
CA ASN A 860 -0.36 28.78 -31.88
C ASN A 860 -0.44 27.46 -32.68
N MET A 861 -0.62 27.54 -34.00
CA MET A 861 -0.77 26.38 -34.88
C MET A 861 0.44 26.23 -35.81
N LEU A 862 1.00 25.02 -35.86
CA LEU A 862 2.05 24.65 -36.78
C LEU A 862 1.47 23.94 -38.00
N LEU A 863 1.86 24.41 -39.19
CA LEU A 863 1.44 23.82 -40.46
C LEU A 863 2.35 22.65 -40.86
N VAL A 864 1.80 21.46 -40.96
CA VAL A 864 2.53 20.25 -41.38
C VAL A 864 2.21 19.92 -42.84
N SER A 865 3.25 19.83 -43.68
CA SER A 865 3.11 19.64 -45.13
C SER A 865 3.25 18.16 -45.52
N LEU A 866 2.15 17.44 -45.63
CA LEU A 866 2.14 15.99 -45.84
C LEU A 866 2.82 15.57 -47.15
N LYS A 867 3.69 14.55 -47.10
CA LYS A 867 4.24 13.89 -48.29
C LYS A 867 3.13 13.06 -48.95
N ALA A 868 3.30 12.75 -50.24
CA ALA A 868 2.27 12.06 -51.04
C ALA A 868 1.78 10.74 -50.43
N GLN A 869 2.65 10.03 -49.71
CA GLN A 869 2.34 8.76 -49.06
C GLN A 869 1.50 8.93 -47.78
N ASP A 870 1.65 10.04 -47.06
CA ASP A 870 0.99 10.27 -45.76
C ASP A 870 -0.42 10.87 -45.93
N LYS A 871 -0.73 11.41 -47.12
CA LYS A 871 -2.03 12.05 -47.40
C LYS A 871 -3.24 11.14 -47.27
N HIS A 872 -3.05 9.83 -47.43
CA HIS A 872 -4.12 8.86 -47.25
C HIS A 872 -4.36 8.55 -45.77
N ALA A 873 -3.31 8.58 -44.95
CA ALA A 873 -3.39 8.31 -43.52
C ALA A 873 -3.84 9.57 -42.75
N PHE A 874 -3.17 10.70 -42.92
CA PHE A 874 -3.38 11.90 -42.07
C PHE A 874 -4.15 13.03 -42.78
N GLY A 875 -4.60 12.80 -44.01
CA GLY A 875 -5.33 13.81 -44.77
C GLY A 875 -6.76 13.98 -44.27
N LEU A 876 -7.06 15.12 -43.65
CA LEU A 876 -8.35 15.39 -43.01
C LEU A 876 -9.56 15.41 -43.97
N LYS A 877 -9.37 15.59 -45.28
CA LYS A 877 -10.50 15.46 -46.23
C LYS A 877 -10.96 14.00 -46.38
N ILE A 878 -10.08 13.03 -46.16
CA ILE A 878 -10.41 11.60 -46.19
C ILE A 878 -10.72 11.10 -44.78
N ASN A 879 -9.95 11.52 -43.77
CA ASN A 879 -10.09 11.08 -42.37
C ASN A 879 -10.40 12.29 -41.46
N PRO A 880 -11.62 12.85 -41.51
CA PRO A 880 -11.99 14.01 -40.71
C PRO A 880 -12.01 13.73 -39.20
N ASP A 881 -12.17 12.46 -38.81
CA ASP A 881 -12.24 12.02 -37.41
C ASP A 881 -10.87 12.05 -36.70
N TYR A 882 -9.79 12.38 -37.43
CA TYR A 882 -8.47 12.58 -36.83
C TYR A 882 -8.30 13.96 -36.19
N VAL A 883 -9.27 14.87 -36.34
CA VAL A 883 -9.25 16.10 -35.54
C VAL A 883 -9.42 15.76 -34.06
N GLY A 884 -8.55 16.32 -33.23
CA GLY A 884 -8.45 16.01 -31.81
C GLY A 884 -7.47 14.87 -31.49
N GLN A 885 -6.94 14.15 -32.49
CA GLN A 885 -5.92 13.12 -32.27
C GLN A 885 -4.54 13.75 -32.10
N LYS A 886 -3.77 13.28 -31.12
CA LYS A 886 -2.39 13.71 -30.90
C LYS A 886 -1.48 12.98 -31.89
N ILE A 887 -0.63 13.72 -32.59
CA ILE A 887 0.40 13.14 -33.45
C ILE A 887 1.77 13.64 -33.03
N ASN A 888 2.78 12.81 -33.25
CA ASN A 888 4.16 13.25 -33.22
C ASN A 888 4.67 13.37 -34.66
N VAL A 889 5.39 14.46 -34.95
CA VAL A 889 5.91 14.72 -36.28
C VAL A 889 7.29 15.38 -36.24
N ALA A 890 8.24 14.79 -36.96
CA ALA A 890 9.54 15.38 -37.20
C ALA A 890 9.58 16.10 -38.56
N GLY A 891 10.36 17.16 -38.68
CA GLY A 891 10.59 17.81 -39.97
C GLY A 891 11.43 19.09 -39.90
N GLU A 892 11.60 19.74 -41.05
CA GLU A 892 12.36 20.99 -41.17
C GLU A 892 11.43 22.20 -41.05
N LEU A 893 11.67 23.05 -40.06
CA LEU A 893 10.97 24.31 -39.88
C LEU A 893 11.38 25.32 -40.93
N HIS A 894 10.37 25.90 -41.57
CA HIS A 894 10.52 27.05 -42.43
C HIS A 894 9.56 28.15 -41.99
N ASN A 895 10.15 29.32 -41.78
CA ASN A 895 9.39 30.54 -41.63
C ASN A 895 8.82 30.93 -43.01
N ASP A 896 7.54 30.64 -43.25
CA ASP A 896 6.88 31.14 -44.45
C ASP A 896 6.68 32.66 -44.32
N LYS A 897 6.90 33.41 -45.40
CA LYS A 897 6.74 34.88 -45.41
C LYS A 897 5.26 35.33 -45.25
N HIS A 898 4.36 34.41 -44.89
CA HIS A 898 2.94 34.49 -45.17
C HIS A 898 2.00 34.02 -44.05
N GLY A 899 2.48 33.77 -42.83
CA GLY A 899 1.64 33.83 -41.61
C GLY A 899 1.52 32.59 -40.73
N PHE A 900 2.07 31.44 -41.13
CA PHE A 900 2.23 30.26 -40.26
C PHE A 900 3.70 29.82 -40.30
N VAL A 901 4.20 29.28 -39.20
CA VAL A 901 5.43 28.48 -39.22
C VAL A 901 5.07 27.12 -39.83
N GLN A 902 5.92 26.63 -40.74
CA GLN A 902 5.63 25.45 -41.52
C GLN A 902 6.70 24.39 -41.31
N LEU A 903 6.26 23.19 -40.95
CA LEU A 903 7.08 21.99 -40.95
C LEU A 903 7.02 21.35 -42.35
N LYS A 904 8.17 21.35 -43.05
CA LYS A 904 8.32 20.71 -44.35
C LYS A 904 9.10 19.41 -44.23
N HIS A 905 8.97 18.61 -45.28
CA HIS A 905 9.63 17.32 -45.37
C HIS A 905 9.32 16.42 -44.17
N PRO A 906 8.06 16.33 -43.70
CA PRO A 906 7.79 15.64 -42.46
C PRO A 906 8.20 14.18 -42.53
N GLU A 907 8.76 13.70 -41.45
CA GLU A 907 9.24 12.33 -41.20
C GLU A 907 8.62 11.86 -39.90
N ASN A 908 8.49 10.54 -39.75
CA ASN A 908 7.96 9.90 -38.55
C ASN A 908 6.58 10.43 -38.11
N ILE A 909 5.66 10.74 -39.03
CA ILE A 909 4.28 11.11 -38.64
C ILE A 909 3.57 9.86 -38.13
N HIS A 910 3.22 9.84 -36.86
CA HIS A 910 2.42 8.79 -36.24
C HIS A 910 1.45 9.37 -35.22
N ILE A 911 0.34 8.67 -34.99
CA ILE A 911 -0.55 8.97 -33.88
C ILE A 911 0.22 8.60 -32.61
N VAL A 912 0.19 9.50 -31.63
CA VAL A 912 0.63 9.19 -30.27
C VAL A 912 -0.54 8.44 -29.66
N GLU A 913 -0.39 7.13 -29.54
CA GLU A 913 -1.40 6.25 -28.93
C GLU A 913 -1.56 6.55 -27.44
#